data_AF-A0A8H5BM19-F1
#
_entry.id   AF-A0A8H5BM19-F1
#
_cell.length_a   1.000
_cell.length_b   1.000
_cell.length_c   1.000
_cell.angle_alpha   90.00
_cell.angle_beta   90.00
_cell.angle_gamma   90.00
#
_symmetry.space_group_name_H-M   'P 1'
#
loop_
_entity.id
_entity.type
_entity.pdbx_description
1 polymer ?
#
loop_
_entity_poly.entity_id
_entity_poly.type
_entity_poly.pdbx_seq_one_letter_code
_entity_poly.pdbx_strand_id
1 'polypeptide(L)'
;MEVTFAASGALSRAHYSIVRQVESATSVQQADQALAQEIKTVHGRLSRASPTIKECKECLVILLYISSSASAGFLPPGSFDFALAHGLNLAEVGRTIEDKRIGYLFCSELMPPRHELRLMMVNTLRKDLESGRPGRMCLALDNLITLASEDILPAVQDIVLDLISHNYPHIRSRAILALRSLAPYNSTLLSQASEVITKRSHHQGEPIASGGLSLAAELPVSNPAYTRAWHVTSNFATPITVSNQSLLSLRSLQALQRNEGLAEPHLPFALDCVKSLSSSRQRASLLGIFRLLSQHSPEKLIEAEKARDISIVRCLQDLLSSHDTNDQYLYLACLLCVDPGVWAGTLEDRPLVLEGWEVEKIMQFLESPDELIRKMTLNLLAKIDTAILATYLNRIMDGLGPGLDIATLNAWASLMLETVAVLSSEDGESFAQGVKEILKRLGEVLDRPRVLQSAVEKILLQIRASTSDFSSSCVTALLTYLVESGGPLLPGPTFLVIASALSVEYVGSVSVAPEEILKVFCASLKTSTPVVQDALLVAILRLVAECDEAALVSVKQVVEDVQQRAGPHIQKRCSQVLRHISDSPGLRRIVHELGSQTPSSDQLPEFLESLERPKQSQPKRNTSSGYNDTATSSQKLRYAAYEQPQPMPSLRSRRSSSPSGSVRSDATSDKVVERQVSSQESTEAVSLSLAAVSLGLDLRPPASRLKQPNSVLEPISSTDLISLDSPFVTEGTAEEESVSDEFERIWNTLPDGQGGRGWCDGSVEVVLRRLQCLDGMRVRVAPSHMPPFEGELKVILTEGGQGKATAVVRLREGEDESCLWRLKSPDESMRRSAKVAMS
;
A
#
# COMPACT_ATOMS: atom_id res chain seq x y z
N MET A 1 -22.26 -17.65 2.61
CA MET A 1 -22.71 -18.81 1.81
C MET A 1 -22.11 -20.06 2.44
N GLU A 2 -22.91 -21.01 2.93
CA GLU A 2 -22.38 -22.25 3.54
C GLU A 2 -21.95 -23.24 2.45
N VAL A 3 -20.73 -23.07 1.94
CA VAL A 3 -20.12 -24.02 1.01
C VAL A 3 -19.64 -25.24 1.80
N THR A 4 -20.17 -26.43 1.53
CA THR A 4 -19.73 -27.66 2.21
C THR A 4 -18.28 -28.01 1.89
N PHE A 5 -17.60 -28.75 2.77
CA PHE A 5 -16.21 -29.20 2.56
C PHE A 5 -16.01 -29.85 1.17
N ALA A 6 -16.95 -30.68 0.72
CA ALA A 6 -16.87 -31.36 -0.57
C ALA A 6 -16.93 -30.41 -1.79
N ALA A 7 -17.53 -29.22 -1.63
CA ALA A 7 -17.61 -28.19 -2.65
C ALA A 7 -16.55 -27.07 -2.48
N SER A 8 -15.78 -27.09 -1.39
CA SER A 8 -14.85 -26.01 -1.01
C SER A 8 -13.47 -26.08 -1.68
N GLY A 9 -13.12 -27.20 -2.32
CA GLY A 9 -11.77 -27.43 -2.85
C GLY A 9 -10.67 -27.54 -1.78
N ALA A 10 -11.02 -27.53 -0.49
CA ALA A 10 -10.06 -27.61 0.60
C ALA A 10 -9.35 -28.97 0.66
N LEU A 11 -8.02 -28.94 0.79
CA LEU A 11 -7.19 -30.16 0.85
C LEU A 11 -7.50 -31.05 2.07
N SER A 12 -7.87 -30.47 3.20
CA SER A 12 -8.18 -31.20 4.44
C SER A 12 -9.27 -30.52 5.25
N ARG A 13 -9.88 -31.26 6.19
CA ARG A 13 -10.87 -30.68 7.11
C ARG A 13 -10.28 -29.58 8.00
N ALA A 14 -9.00 -29.69 8.36
CA ALA A 14 -8.29 -28.66 9.11
C ALA A 14 -8.10 -27.38 8.28
N HIS A 15 -7.73 -27.53 7.00
CA HIS A 15 -7.65 -26.40 6.08
C HIS A 15 -9.03 -25.73 5.88
N TYR A 16 -10.09 -26.51 5.72
CA TYR A 16 -11.45 -25.97 5.63
C TYR A 16 -11.89 -25.27 6.92
N SER A 17 -11.56 -25.80 8.10
CA SER A 17 -11.96 -25.19 9.37
C SER A 17 -11.30 -23.84 9.60
N ILE A 18 -10.01 -23.69 9.30
CA ILE A 18 -9.32 -22.40 9.49
C ILE A 18 -9.85 -21.34 8.52
N VAL A 19 -10.06 -21.69 7.25
CA VAL A 19 -10.65 -20.77 6.26
C VAL A 19 -12.01 -20.30 6.74
N ARG A 20 -12.87 -21.24 7.18
CA ARG A 20 -14.20 -20.89 7.70
C ARG A 20 -14.12 -20.02 8.96
N GLN A 21 -13.19 -20.29 9.88
CA GLN A 21 -13.02 -19.49 11.11
C GLN A 21 -12.60 -18.05 10.79
N VAL A 22 -11.74 -17.85 9.80
CA VAL A 22 -11.30 -16.52 9.36
C VAL A 22 -12.42 -15.79 8.62
N GLU A 23 -13.12 -16.46 7.69
CA GLU A 23 -14.21 -15.85 6.91
C GLU A 23 -15.47 -15.55 7.75
N SER A 24 -15.66 -16.26 8.88
CA SER A 24 -16.79 -16.03 9.80
C SER A 24 -16.44 -15.14 10.99
N ALA A 25 -15.21 -14.63 11.07
CA ALA A 25 -14.80 -13.71 12.12
C ALA A 25 -15.53 -12.38 11.98
N THR A 26 -16.01 -11.81 13.09
CA THR A 26 -16.71 -10.51 13.10
C THR A 26 -15.75 -9.33 13.08
N SER A 27 -14.47 -9.56 13.39
CA SER A 27 -13.42 -8.55 13.42
C SER A 27 -12.09 -9.10 12.91
N VAL A 28 -11.25 -8.21 12.36
CA VAL A 28 -9.90 -8.53 11.87
C VAL A 28 -9.03 -9.11 13.00
N GLN A 29 -9.14 -8.56 14.22
CA GLN A 29 -8.39 -9.03 15.39
C GLN A 29 -8.74 -10.48 15.77
N GLN A 30 -10.01 -10.87 15.66
CA GLN A 30 -10.45 -12.24 15.93
C GLN A 30 -9.92 -13.21 14.86
N ALA A 31 -9.90 -12.79 13.60
CA ALA A 31 -9.29 -13.56 12.52
C ALA A 31 -7.79 -13.78 12.76
N ASP A 32 -7.05 -12.71 13.07
CA ASP A 32 -5.62 -12.77 13.36
C ASP A 32 -5.30 -13.66 14.58
N GLN A 33 -6.13 -13.64 15.61
CA GLN A 33 -5.99 -14.53 16.77
C GLN A 33 -6.17 -16.01 16.39
N ALA A 34 -7.15 -16.33 15.54
CA ALA A 34 -7.37 -17.69 15.04
C ALA A 34 -6.16 -18.18 14.21
N LEU A 35 -5.62 -17.31 13.34
CA LEU A 35 -4.41 -17.58 12.56
C LEU A 35 -3.22 -17.88 13.47
N ALA A 36 -2.99 -17.07 14.51
CA ALA A 36 -1.89 -17.28 15.46
C ALA A 36 -2.01 -18.58 16.27
N GLN A 37 -3.24 -19.01 16.59
CA GLN A 37 -3.48 -20.30 17.24
C GLN A 37 -3.15 -21.46 16.29
N GLU A 38 -3.55 -21.36 15.02
CA GLU A 38 -3.29 -22.41 14.04
C GLU A 38 -1.79 -22.57 13.75
N ILE A 39 -1.01 -21.48 13.73
CA ILE A 39 0.47 -21.55 13.66
C ILE A 39 1.03 -22.44 14.77
N LYS A 40 0.58 -22.26 16.02
CA LYS A 40 1.05 -23.06 17.17
C LYS A 40 0.66 -24.53 17.02
N THR A 41 -0.55 -24.81 16.53
CA THR A 41 -1.03 -26.16 16.24
C THR A 41 -0.15 -26.84 15.18
N VAL A 42 0.12 -26.15 14.07
CA VAL A 42 0.96 -26.67 12.99
C VAL A 42 2.41 -26.87 13.44
N HIS A 43 2.97 -25.93 14.21
CA HIS A 43 4.30 -26.07 14.80
C HIS A 43 4.40 -27.32 15.66
N GLY A 44 3.40 -27.57 16.52
CA GLY A 44 3.33 -28.77 17.34
C GLY A 44 3.26 -30.07 16.53
N ARG A 45 2.55 -30.06 15.39
CA ARG A 45 2.44 -31.21 14.47
C ARG A 45 3.77 -31.51 13.77
N LEU A 46 4.44 -30.49 13.24
CA LEU A 46 5.70 -30.63 12.51
C LEU A 46 6.88 -30.97 13.44
N SER A 47 6.88 -30.49 14.68
CA SER A 47 7.97 -30.73 15.64
C SER A 47 7.97 -32.14 16.26
N ARG A 48 6.81 -32.79 16.37
CA ARG A 48 6.65 -34.05 17.14
C ARG A 48 6.73 -35.32 16.29
N ALA A 49 6.55 -35.22 14.99
CA ALA A 49 6.48 -36.36 14.09
C ALA A 49 7.48 -36.19 12.95
N SER A 50 7.94 -37.30 12.34
CA SER A 50 8.41 -37.27 10.96
C SER A 50 7.15 -37.25 10.08
N PRO A 51 6.65 -36.06 9.66
CA PRO A 51 5.36 -35.98 9.00
C PRO A 51 5.40 -36.79 7.71
N THR A 52 4.32 -37.49 7.39
CA THR A 52 4.18 -38.06 6.05
C THR A 52 4.14 -36.93 5.01
N ILE A 53 4.51 -37.22 3.76
CA ILE A 53 4.48 -36.23 2.66
C ILE A 53 3.10 -35.55 2.56
N LYS A 54 2.01 -36.29 2.81
CA LYS A 54 0.64 -35.77 2.79
C LYS A 54 0.37 -34.81 3.94
N GLU A 55 0.73 -35.17 5.17
CA GLU A 55 0.54 -34.30 6.34
C GLU A 55 1.41 -33.05 6.26
N CYS A 56 2.64 -33.19 5.76
CA CYS A 56 3.54 -32.07 5.50
C CYS A 56 2.91 -31.11 4.47
N LYS A 57 2.41 -31.64 3.35
CA LYS A 57 1.70 -30.86 2.31
C LYS A 57 0.52 -30.08 2.91
N GLU A 58 -0.32 -30.72 3.72
CA GLU A 58 -1.43 -30.05 4.39
C GLU A 58 -0.98 -28.91 5.32
N CYS A 59 0.04 -29.15 6.14
CA CYS A 59 0.58 -28.14 7.04
C CYS A 59 1.13 -26.93 6.28
N LEU A 60 1.90 -27.16 5.21
CA LEU A 60 2.48 -26.08 4.41
C LEU A 60 1.42 -25.25 3.67
N VAL A 61 0.34 -25.88 3.18
CA VAL A 61 -0.79 -25.16 2.56
C VAL A 61 -1.50 -24.28 3.59
N ILE A 62 -1.72 -24.78 4.81
CA ILE A 62 -2.31 -23.98 5.89
C ILE A 62 -1.40 -22.79 6.23
N LEU A 63 -0.09 -22.99 6.34
CA LEU A 63 0.84 -21.89 6.61
C LEU A 63 0.90 -20.86 5.47
N LEU A 64 0.83 -21.29 4.21
CA LEU A 64 0.69 -20.37 3.06
C LEU A 64 -0.60 -19.54 3.17
N TYR A 65 -1.73 -20.18 3.48
CA TYR A 65 -2.99 -19.46 3.69
C TYR A 65 -2.89 -18.44 4.84
N ILE A 66 -2.22 -18.80 5.94
CA ILE A 66 -2.02 -17.89 7.06
C ILE A 66 -1.15 -16.70 6.65
N SER A 67 -0.08 -16.94 5.88
CA SER A 67 0.80 -15.86 5.41
C SER A 67 0.10 -14.88 4.46
N SER A 68 -0.85 -15.35 3.64
CA SER A 68 -1.60 -14.48 2.72
C SER A 68 -2.79 -13.77 3.37
N SER A 69 -3.28 -14.27 4.50
CA SER A 69 -4.52 -13.79 5.13
C SER A 69 -4.29 -12.93 6.38
N ALA A 70 -3.10 -12.98 6.97
CA ALA A 70 -2.77 -12.22 8.17
C ALA A 70 -2.67 -10.71 7.86
N SER A 71 -3.08 -9.88 8.82
CA SER A 71 -2.92 -8.43 8.71
C SER A 71 -1.45 -8.04 8.57
N ALA A 72 -1.18 -7.01 7.76
CA ALA A 72 0.17 -6.48 7.58
C ALA A 72 0.77 -6.07 8.92
N GLY A 73 1.94 -6.61 9.27
CA GLY A 73 2.64 -6.33 10.53
C GLY A 73 2.18 -7.13 11.75
N PHE A 74 1.14 -7.96 11.66
CA PHE A 74 0.69 -8.79 12.79
C PHE A 74 1.66 -9.92 13.13
N LEU A 75 2.22 -10.59 12.12
CA LEU A 75 3.15 -11.69 12.31
C LEU A 75 4.60 -11.16 12.38
N PRO A 76 5.38 -11.52 13.42
CA PRO A 76 6.78 -11.12 13.49
C PRO A 76 7.59 -11.79 12.37
N PRO A 77 8.68 -11.14 11.89
CA PRO A 77 9.57 -11.72 10.90
C PRO A 77 10.17 -13.04 11.42
N GLY A 78 10.25 -14.05 10.56
CA GLY A 78 10.77 -15.39 10.91
C GLY A 78 9.74 -16.32 11.57
N SER A 79 8.46 -15.94 11.66
CA SER A 79 7.40 -16.79 12.23
C SER A 79 7.27 -18.17 11.59
N PHE A 80 7.77 -18.37 10.38
CA PHE A 80 7.64 -19.60 9.59
C PHE A 80 8.93 -20.41 9.44
N ASP A 81 10.04 -19.98 10.07
CA ASP A 81 11.38 -20.57 9.85
C ASP A 81 11.43 -22.08 10.15
N PHE A 82 10.66 -22.52 11.16
CA PHE A 82 10.53 -23.93 11.55
C PHE A 82 10.00 -24.83 10.42
N ALA A 83 9.25 -24.27 9.47
CA ALA A 83 8.62 -25.02 8.38
C ALA A 83 9.43 -24.99 7.07
N LEU A 84 10.46 -24.13 6.96
CA LEU A 84 11.25 -23.99 5.72
C LEU A 84 11.96 -25.29 5.33
N ALA A 85 12.56 -26.00 6.29
CA ALA A 85 13.18 -27.29 6.04
C ALA A 85 12.17 -28.34 5.54
N HIS A 86 10.94 -28.31 6.05
CA HIS A 86 9.86 -29.18 5.60
C HIS A 86 9.39 -28.84 4.17
N GLY A 87 9.29 -27.55 3.83
CA GLY A 87 9.01 -27.07 2.49
C GLY A 87 10.06 -27.51 1.47
N LEU A 88 11.34 -27.34 1.80
CA LEU A 88 12.46 -27.77 0.96
C LEU A 88 12.48 -29.29 0.77
N ASN A 89 12.25 -30.06 1.84
CA ASN A 89 12.16 -31.52 1.76
C ASN A 89 11.00 -31.97 0.85
N LEU A 90 9.86 -31.26 0.91
CA LEU A 90 8.73 -31.54 0.02
C LEU A 90 9.09 -31.23 -1.45
N ALA A 91 9.82 -30.14 -1.69
CA ALA A 91 10.32 -29.77 -3.02
C ALA A 91 11.33 -30.81 -3.57
N GLU A 92 12.19 -31.38 -2.73
CA GLU A 92 13.18 -32.37 -3.16
C GLU A 92 12.58 -33.76 -3.37
N VAL A 93 11.93 -34.31 -2.33
CA VAL A 93 11.49 -35.71 -2.25
C VAL A 93 10.12 -35.94 -2.89
N GLY A 94 9.34 -34.87 -3.11
CA GLY A 94 8.01 -34.91 -3.72
C GLY A 94 7.98 -35.77 -5.00
N ARG A 95 7.09 -36.78 -5.02
CA ARG A 95 6.96 -37.69 -6.17
C ARG A 95 6.10 -37.08 -7.27
N THR A 96 5.01 -36.42 -6.86
CA THR A 96 4.06 -35.77 -7.76
C THR A 96 4.48 -34.34 -8.09
N ILE A 97 3.95 -33.81 -9.20
CA ILE A 97 4.16 -32.41 -9.60
C ILE A 97 3.55 -31.46 -8.56
N GLU A 98 2.39 -31.82 -7.99
CA GLU A 98 1.71 -31.03 -6.96
C GLU A 98 2.53 -30.89 -5.69
N ASP A 99 3.13 -31.97 -5.21
CA ASP A 99 3.93 -31.95 -3.98
C ASP A 99 5.13 -31.01 -4.16
N LYS A 100 5.86 -31.17 -5.29
CA LYS A 100 6.98 -30.28 -5.62
C LYS A 100 6.53 -28.83 -5.76
N ARG A 101 5.41 -28.57 -6.45
CA ARG A 101 4.85 -27.22 -6.63
C ARG A 101 4.59 -26.53 -5.30
N ILE A 102 4.02 -27.24 -4.32
CA ILE A 102 3.75 -26.69 -2.98
C ILE A 102 5.05 -26.44 -2.22
N GLY A 103 6.01 -27.38 -2.26
CA GLY A 103 7.30 -27.18 -1.60
C GLY A 103 8.08 -25.98 -2.16
N TYR A 104 8.10 -25.87 -3.49
CA TYR A 104 8.69 -24.73 -4.20
C TYR A 104 8.00 -23.41 -3.87
N LEU A 105 6.66 -23.35 -3.97
CA LEU A 105 5.88 -22.16 -3.64
C LEU A 105 6.08 -21.72 -2.18
N PHE A 106 6.08 -22.68 -1.25
CA PHE A 106 6.33 -22.40 0.16
C PHE A 106 7.68 -21.71 0.37
N CYS A 107 8.71 -22.22 -0.28
CA CYS A 107 10.05 -21.63 -0.18
C CYS A 107 10.16 -20.30 -0.92
N SER A 108 9.50 -20.11 -2.06
CA SER A 108 9.57 -18.85 -2.80
C SER A 108 8.87 -17.70 -2.07
N GLU A 109 7.76 -17.97 -1.39
CA GLU A 109 6.99 -16.94 -0.68
C GLU A 109 7.55 -16.63 0.72
N LEU A 110 8.02 -17.64 1.45
CA LEU A 110 8.34 -17.49 2.88
C LEU A 110 9.83 -17.48 3.21
N MET A 111 10.72 -17.92 2.31
CA MET A 111 12.16 -17.99 2.60
C MET A 111 12.83 -16.62 2.39
N PRO A 112 13.50 -16.05 3.41
CA PRO A 112 14.23 -14.80 3.25
C PRO A 112 15.35 -14.86 2.19
N PRO A 113 15.71 -13.71 1.58
CA PRO A 113 16.74 -13.60 0.53
C PRO A 113 18.13 -14.15 0.90
N ARG A 114 18.48 -14.20 2.18
CA ARG A 114 19.81 -14.63 2.67
C ARG A 114 19.76 -15.88 3.55
N HIS A 115 18.70 -16.67 3.44
CA HIS A 115 18.53 -17.87 4.27
C HIS A 115 19.49 -19.00 3.84
N GLU A 116 20.08 -19.70 4.81
CA GLU A 116 21.09 -20.77 4.59
C GLU A 116 20.61 -21.91 3.67
N LEU A 117 19.32 -22.28 3.79
CA LEU A 117 18.69 -23.35 2.99
C LEU A 117 18.58 -23.03 1.49
N ARG A 118 18.87 -21.80 1.07
CA ARG A 118 18.85 -21.41 -0.34
C ARG A 118 19.85 -22.20 -1.18
N LEU A 119 21.04 -22.48 -0.63
CA LEU A 119 22.05 -23.32 -1.30
C LEU A 119 21.54 -24.73 -1.57
N MET A 120 20.75 -25.30 -0.66
CA MET A 120 20.13 -26.61 -0.86
C MET A 120 19.03 -26.56 -1.91
N MET A 121 18.28 -25.46 -1.99
CA MET A 121 17.27 -25.26 -3.05
C MET A 121 17.92 -25.26 -4.44
N VAL A 122 19.12 -24.68 -4.59
CA VAL A 122 19.86 -24.68 -5.87
C VAL A 122 20.11 -26.10 -6.37
N ASN A 123 20.52 -27.00 -5.48
CA ASN A 123 20.73 -28.41 -5.83
C ASN A 123 19.43 -29.09 -6.25
N THR A 124 18.32 -28.78 -5.59
CA THR A 124 17.00 -29.31 -5.92
C THR A 124 16.52 -28.80 -7.29
N LEU A 125 16.71 -27.52 -7.58
CA LEU A 125 16.43 -26.91 -8.89
C LEU A 125 17.24 -27.58 -9.98
N ARG A 126 18.55 -27.72 -9.80
CA ARG A 126 19.44 -28.39 -10.76
C ARG A 126 18.97 -29.80 -11.09
N LYS A 127 18.69 -30.63 -10.07
CA LYS A 127 18.20 -32.01 -10.25
C LYS A 127 16.89 -32.05 -11.05
N ASP A 128 15.97 -31.11 -10.81
CA ASP A 128 14.68 -31.07 -11.52
C ASP A 128 14.82 -30.54 -12.95
N LEU A 129 15.74 -29.61 -13.22
CA LEU A 129 16.07 -29.15 -14.58
C LEU A 129 16.68 -30.26 -15.44
N GLU A 130 17.54 -31.11 -14.85
CA GLU A 130 18.18 -32.25 -15.52
C GLU A 130 17.27 -33.49 -15.56
N SER A 131 16.07 -33.45 -14.98
CA SER A 131 15.22 -34.64 -14.78
C SER A 131 14.63 -35.25 -16.06
N GLY A 132 14.69 -34.54 -17.20
CA GLY A 132 14.09 -34.93 -18.47
C GLY A 132 12.55 -35.00 -18.47
N ARG A 133 11.89 -34.61 -17.36
CA ARG A 133 10.43 -34.58 -17.24
C ARG A 133 9.93 -33.15 -17.44
N PRO A 134 9.19 -32.86 -18.53
CA PRO A 134 8.79 -31.49 -18.85
C PRO A 134 8.09 -30.74 -17.71
N GLY A 135 7.21 -31.41 -16.97
CA GLY A 135 6.50 -30.80 -15.84
C GLY A 135 7.42 -30.37 -14.68
N ARG A 136 8.47 -31.15 -14.37
CA ARG A 136 9.43 -30.79 -13.32
C ARG A 136 10.39 -29.69 -13.77
N MET A 137 10.81 -29.77 -15.03
CA MET A 137 11.66 -28.75 -15.65
C MET A 137 10.95 -27.40 -15.68
N CYS A 138 9.66 -27.36 -16.06
CA CYS A 138 8.86 -26.13 -16.02
C CYS A 138 8.75 -25.57 -14.60
N LEU A 139 8.46 -26.39 -13.58
CA LEU A 139 8.40 -25.94 -12.19
C LEU A 139 9.74 -25.37 -11.71
N ALA A 140 10.86 -26.03 -12.04
CA ALA A 140 12.18 -25.56 -11.66
C ALA A 140 12.53 -24.24 -12.37
N LEU A 141 12.20 -24.09 -13.66
CA LEU A 141 12.39 -22.83 -14.38
C LEU A 141 11.52 -21.69 -13.81
N ASP A 142 10.25 -21.96 -13.47
CA ASP A 142 9.36 -20.97 -12.86
C ASP A 142 9.91 -20.47 -11.51
N ASN A 143 10.51 -21.35 -10.71
CA ASN A 143 11.16 -20.98 -9.45
C ASN A 143 12.52 -20.31 -9.64
N LEU A 144 13.26 -20.69 -10.67
CA LEU A 144 14.52 -20.04 -11.01
C LEU A 144 14.30 -18.57 -11.44
N ILE A 145 13.21 -18.30 -12.14
CA ILE A 145 12.81 -16.94 -12.53
C ILE A 145 12.60 -16.06 -11.30
N THR A 146 11.91 -16.56 -10.26
CA THR A 146 11.59 -15.79 -9.06
C THR A 146 12.73 -15.72 -8.05
N LEU A 147 13.57 -16.77 -7.97
CA LEU A 147 14.65 -16.88 -6.98
C LEU A 147 16.04 -16.49 -7.51
N ALA A 148 16.13 -15.95 -8.73
CA ALA A 148 17.41 -15.66 -9.39
C ALA A 148 18.38 -14.88 -8.47
N SER A 149 19.56 -15.45 -8.25
CA SER A 149 20.63 -14.87 -7.43
C SER A 149 22.01 -15.23 -7.98
N GLU A 150 23.02 -14.50 -7.55
CA GLU A 150 24.42 -14.75 -7.93
C GLU A 150 24.89 -16.16 -7.55
N ASP A 151 24.47 -16.67 -6.38
CA ASP A 151 24.84 -18.02 -5.88
C ASP A 151 24.29 -19.17 -6.73
N ILE A 152 23.14 -18.97 -7.39
CA ILE A 152 22.48 -20.01 -8.20
C ILE A 152 23.16 -20.14 -9.56
N LEU A 153 23.69 -19.02 -10.09
CA LEU A 153 24.13 -18.88 -11.47
C LEU A 153 25.14 -19.96 -11.91
N PRO A 154 26.22 -20.27 -11.15
CA PRO A 154 27.19 -21.28 -11.56
C PRO A 154 26.60 -22.68 -11.71
N ALA A 155 25.53 -23.00 -10.96
CA ALA A 155 24.93 -24.32 -10.95
C ALA A 155 23.94 -24.56 -12.10
N VAL A 156 23.40 -23.50 -12.69
CA VAL A 156 22.29 -23.59 -13.65
C VAL A 156 22.57 -22.95 -15.01
N GLN A 157 23.60 -22.12 -15.16
CA GLN A 157 23.84 -21.33 -16.38
C GLN A 157 23.88 -22.20 -17.66
N ASP A 158 24.69 -23.26 -17.67
CA ASP A 158 24.90 -24.10 -18.86
C ASP A 158 23.62 -24.86 -19.20
N ILE A 159 22.92 -25.33 -18.16
CA ILE A 159 21.64 -26.03 -18.28
C ILE A 159 20.60 -25.11 -18.91
N VAL A 160 20.48 -23.86 -18.44
CA VAL A 160 19.51 -22.89 -18.99
C VAL A 160 19.84 -22.59 -20.46
N LEU A 161 21.12 -22.40 -20.81
CA LEU A 161 21.55 -22.16 -22.19
C LEU A 161 21.13 -23.30 -23.13
N ASP A 162 21.28 -24.55 -22.69
CA ASP A 162 20.83 -25.72 -23.45
C ASP A 162 19.29 -25.76 -23.57
N LEU A 163 18.57 -25.44 -22.49
CA LEU A 163 17.10 -25.49 -22.44
C LEU A 163 16.40 -24.45 -23.33
N ILE A 164 17.07 -23.36 -23.72
CA ILE A 164 16.54 -22.40 -24.69
C ILE A 164 16.29 -23.07 -26.06
N SER A 165 17.01 -24.14 -26.35
CA SER A 165 16.86 -24.93 -27.57
C SER A 165 16.07 -26.23 -27.41
N HIS A 166 15.37 -26.39 -26.30
CA HIS A 166 14.58 -27.59 -26.03
C HIS A 166 13.43 -27.82 -27.03
N ASN A 167 13.02 -29.08 -27.20
CA ASN A 167 11.96 -29.45 -28.15
C ASN A 167 10.59 -28.89 -27.75
N TYR A 168 10.28 -28.89 -26.44
CA TYR A 168 9.01 -28.38 -25.91
C TYR A 168 8.95 -26.84 -25.85
N PRO A 169 7.96 -26.19 -26.50
CA PRO A 169 7.79 -24.74 -26.51
C PRO A 169 7.68 -24.11 -25.11
N HIS A 170 6.96 -24.77 -24.18
CA HIS A 170 6.77 -24.27 -22.82
C HIS A 170 8.04 -24.22 -21.98
N ILE A 171 8.99 -25.12 -22.25
CA ILE A 171 10.32 -25.13 -21.60
C ILE A 171 11.17 -24.02 -22.20
N ARG A 172 11.20 -23.89 -23.55
CA ARG A 172 11.94 -22.81 -24.22
C ARG A 172 11.52 -21.43 -23.73
N SER A 173 10.21 -21.18 -23.66
CA SER A 173 9.68 -19.89 -23.23
C SER A 173 10.10 -19.54 -21.80
N ARG A 174 10.07 -20.51 -20.87
CA ARG A 174 10.49 -20.31 -19.49
C ARG A 174 12.00 -20.21 -19.35
N ALA A 175 12.77 -20.96 -20.14
CA ALA A 175 14.22 -20.88 -20.17
C ALA A 175 14.70 -19.50 -20.65
N ILE A 176 14.02 -18.92 -21.63
CA ILE A 176 14.24 -17.53 -22.08
C ILE A 176 14.00 -16.53 -20.95
N LEU A 177 12.89 -16.67 -20.21
CA LEU A 177 12.60 -15.80 -19.05
C LEU A 177 13.59 -16.02 -17.89
N ALA A 178 14.03 -17.25 -17.65
CA ALA A 178 15.04 -17.56 -16.64
C ALA A 178 16.41 -16.99 -17.03
N LEU A 179 16.78 -17.03 -18.32
CA LEU A 179 17.99 -16.37 -18.80
C LEU A 179 17.90 -14.85 -18.56
N ARG A 180 16.73 -14.26 -18.77
CA ARG A 180 16.48 -12.83 -18.52
C ARG A 180 16.67 -12.47 -17.05
N SER A 181 16.12 -13.26 -16.12
CA SER A 181 16.28 -13.00 -14.68
C SER A 181 17.72 -13.21 -14.19
N LEU A 182 18.51 -14.04 -14.88
CA LEU A 182 19.92 -14.28 -14.58
C LEU A 182 20.89 -13.28 -15.23
N ALA A 183 20.48 -12.62 -16.31
CA ALA A 183 21.32 -11.70 -17.09
C ALA A 183 21.96 -10.55 -16.28
N PRO A 184 21.29 -9.93 -15.28
CA PRO A 184 21.89 -8.87 -14.47
C PRO A 184 23.14 -9.30 -13.68
N TYR A 185 23.24 -10.58 -13.32
CA TYR A 185 24.37 -11.10 -12.54
C TYR A 185 25.58 -11.48 -13.41
N ASN A 186 25.37 -11.79 -14.69
CA ASN A 186 26.45 -12.09 -15.62
C ASN A 186 26.10 -11.65 -17.05
N SER A 187 26.64 -10.51 -17.47
CA SER A 187 26.44 -9.93 -18.79
C SER A 187 27.00 -10.78 -19.95
N THR A 188 27.91 -11.72 -19.67
CA THR A 188 28.47 -12.61 -20.70
C THR A 188 27.49 -13.68 -21.16
N LEU A 189 26.48 -14.04 -20.35
CA LEU A 189 25.47 -15.04 -20.70
C LEU A 189 24.66 -14.65 -21.94
N LEU A 190 24.28 -13.37 -22.03
CA LEU A 190 23.56 -12.85 -23.18
C LEU A 190 24.40 -12.90 -24.45
N SER A 191 25.71 -12.68 -24.34
CA SER A 191 26.63 -12.76 -25.48
C SER A 191 26.73 -14.19 -26.03
N GLN A 192 26.77 -15.19 -25.15
CA GLN A 192 26.82 -16.61 -25.49
C GLN A 192 25.53 -17.11 -26.16
N ALA A 193 24.37 -16.62 -25.69
CA ALA A 193 23.06 -17.00 -26.22
C ALA A 193 22.59 -16.19 -27.44
N SER A 194 23.37 -15.19 -27.88
CA SER A 194 22.91 -14.13 -28.80
C SER A 194 22.37 -14.62 -30.16
N GLU A 195 22.98 -15.65 -30.75
CA GLU A 195 22.50 -16.23 -32.02
C GLU A 195 21.17 -16.98 -31.82
N VAL A 196 21.03 -17.69 -30.71
CA VAL A 196 19.81 -18.41 -30.36
C VAL A 196 18.68 -17.42 -30.06
N ILE A 197 18.96 -16.33 -29.32
CA ILE A 197 17.99 -15.26 -29.02
C ILE A 197 17.45 -14.63 -30.31
N THR A 198 18.33 -14.32 -31.26
CA THR A 198 17.94 -13.77 -32.57
C THR A 198 17.03 -14.74 -33.31
N LYS A 199 17.40 -16.03 -33.35
CA LYS A 199 16.58 -17.09 -33.97
C LYS A 199 15.22 -17.26 -33.29
N ARG A 200 15.14 -17.14 -31.96
CA ARG A 200 13.88 -17.29 -31.21
C ARG A 200 12.94 -16.12 -31.38
N SER A 201 13.46 -14.92 -31.60
CA SER A 201 12.67 -13.72 -31.91
C SER A 201 11.85 -13.88 -33.20
N HIS A 202 12.30 -14.71 -34.14
CA HIS A 202 11.58 -15.00 -35.40
C HIS A 202 10.44 -16.03 -35.28
N HIS A 203 10.25 -16.70 -34.13
CA HIS A 203 9.26 -17.76 -34.04
C HIS A 203 7.82 -17.22 -34.06
N GLN A 204 6.90 -17.94 -34.72
CA GLN A 204 5.47 -17.60 -34.78
C GLN A 204 4.73 -17.78 -33.43
N GLY A 205 5.38 -18.35 -32.40
CA GLY A 205 4.78 -18.55 -31.09
C GLY A 205 4.88 -17.29 -30.23
N GLU A 206 3.74 -16.71 -29.88
CA GLU A 206 3.60 -15.47 -29.10
C GLU A 206 4.53 -15.37 -27.86
N PRO A 207 4.58 -16.36 -26.94
CA PRO A 207 5.40 -16.20 -25.72
C PRO A 207 6.91 -16.35 -25.99
N ILE A 208 7.31 -17.11 -27.01
CA ILE A 208 8.72 -17.31 -27.36
C ILE A 208 9.28 -16.09 -28.08
N ALA A 209 8.52 -15.52 -29.02
CA ALA A 209 8.90 -14.28 -29.68
C ALA A 209 8.94 -13.11 -28.70
N SER A 210 7.93 -12.99 -27.81
CA SER A 210 7.88 -11.97 -26.76
C SER A 210 9.10 -12.02 -25.83
N GLY A 211 9.44 -13.22 -25.33
CA GLY A 211 10.63 -13.41 -24.49
C GLY A 211 11.93 -13.16 -25.26
N GLY A 212 12.01 -13.60 -26.52
CA GLY A 212 13.16 -13.38 -27.40
C GLY A 212 13.43 -11.90 -27.67
N LEU A 213 12.38 -11.12 -27.99
CA LEU A 213 12.47 -9.67 -28.19
C LEU A 213 12.86 -8.95 -26.90
N SER A 214 12.37 -9.41 -25.75
CA SER A 214 12.73 -8.84 -24.45
C SER A 214 14.21 -9.04 -24.13
N LEU A 215 14.76 -10.23 -24.40
CA LEU A 215 16.19 -10.50 -24.27
C LEU A 215 17.03 -9.76 -25.30
N ALA A 216 16.52 -9.63 -26.53
CA ALA A 216 17.19 -8.87 -27.58
C ALA A 216 17.39 -7.41 -27.19
N ALA A 217 16.44 -6.82 -26.46
CA ALA A 217 16.53 -5.46 -25.93
C ALA A 217 17.58 -5.29 -24.82
N GLU A 218 18.00 -6.38 -24.18
CA GLU A 218 18.99 -6.38 -23.09
C GLU A 218 20.40 -6.74 -23.60
N LEU A 219 20.57 -7.02 -24.90
CA LEU A 219 21.87 -7.29 -25.50
C LEU A 219 22.76 -6.03 -25.52
N PRO A 220 24.05 -6.15 -25.14
CA PRO A 220 25.00 -5.05 -25.29
C PRO A 220 25.17 -4.63 -26.75
N VAL A 221 25.23 -3.32 -27.01
CA VAL A 221 25.43 -2.73 -28.36
C VAL A 221 26.73 -3.22 -29.02
N SER A 222 27.73 -3.60 -28.22
CA SER A 222 29.01 -4.16 -28.69
C SER A 222 28.88 -5.53 -29.36
N ASN A 223 27.74 -6.23 -29.23
CA ASN A 223 27.55 -7.56 -29.78
C ASN A 223 27.11 -7.51 -31.26
N PRO A 224 27.76 -8.26 -32.18
CA PRO A 224 27.36 -8.30 -33.60
C PRO A 224 25.95 -8.87 -33.85
N ALA A 225 25.36 -9.59 -32.90
CA ALA A 225 23.97 -10.03 -32.97
C ALA A 225 22.97 -8.92 -32.66
N TYR A 226 23.40 -7.82 -32.01
CA TYR A 226 22.55 -6.69 -31.63
C TYR A 226 21.85 -6.07 -32.85
N THR A 227 22.60 -5.73 -33.89
CA THR A 227 22.06 -5.13 -35.12
C THR A 227 21.05 -6.04 -35.80
N ARG A 228 21.32 -7.35 -35.87
CA ARG A 228 20.37 -8.34 -36.40
C ARG A 228 19.10 -8.39 -35.56
N ALA A 229 19.21 -8.49 -34.24
CA ALA A 229 18.07 -8.55 -33.34
C ALA A 229 17.24 -7.25 -33.37
N TRP A 230 17.89 -6.10 -33.55
CA TRP A 230 17.24 -4.82 -33.73
C TRP A 230 16.44 -4.74 -35.04
N HIS A 231 17.01 -5.19 -36.17
CA HIS A 231 16.26 -5.29 -37.43
C HIS A 231 15.05 -6.22 -37.34
N VAL A 232 15.14 -7.29 -36.54
CA VAL A 232 14.00 -8.19 -36.29
C VAL A 232 12.93 -7.46 -35.49
N THR A 233 13.33 -6.75 -34.44
CA THR A 233 12.44 -5.96 -33.59
C THR A 233 11.73 -4.86 -34.38
N SER A 234 12.45 -4.14 -35.25
CA SER A 234 11.86 -3.12 -36.14
C SER A 234 10.87 -3.75 -37.12
N ASN A 235 11.18 -4.92 -37.68
CA ASN A 235 10.26 -5.63 -38.56
C ASN A 235 8.98 -6.06 -37.82
N PHE A 236 9.05 -6.50 -36.56
CA PHE A 236 7.86 -6.81 -35.75
C PHE A 236 7.06 -5.58 -35.31
N ALA A 237 7.65 -4.38 -35.34
CA ALA A 237 6.91 -3.13 -35.16
C ALA A 237 6.11 -2.74 -36.43
N THR A 238 6.49 -3.20 -37.62
CA THR A 238 5.76 -2.86 -38.87
C THR A 238 4.34 -3.45 -39.04
N PRO A 239 3.93 -4.56 -38.39
CA PRO A 239 2.54 -5.04 -38.41
C PRO A 239 1.65 -4.55 -37.26
N ILE A 240 2.06 -3.55 -36.45
CA ILE A 240 1.29 -3.05 -35.29
C ILE A 240 -0.14 -2.62 -35.66
N THR A 241 -0.39 -2.26 -36.92
CA THR A 241 -1.68 -1.75 -37.40
C THR A 241 -2.74 -2.82 -37.68
N VAL A 242 -2.39 -4.13 -37.72
CA VAL A 242 -3.30 -5.17 -38.24
C VAL A 242 -3.62 -6.30 -37.25
N SER A 243 -2.82 -6.54 -36.21
CA SER A 243 -3.00 -7.72 -35.36
C SER A 243 -3.57 -7.41 -33.97
N ASN A 244 -4.53 -8.25 -33.53
CA ASN A 244 -5.02 -8.33 -32.15
C ASN A 244 -3.95 -8.82 -31.15
N GLN A 245 -2.67 -8.92 -31.55
CA GLN A 245 -1.56 -9.39 -30.72
C GLN A 245 -0.93 -8.23 -29.94
N SER A 246 -1.71 -7.65 -29.02
CA SER A 246 -1.34 -6.47 -28.23
C SER A 246 -0.05 -6.65 -27.40
N LEU A 247 0.27 -7.89 -27.01
CA LEU A 247 1.42 -8.16 -26.16
C LEU A 247 2.73 -8.15 -26.95
N LEU A 248 2.76 -8.73 -28.15
CA LEU A 248 3.96 -8.72 -29.02
C LEU A 248 4.28 -7.32 -29.53
N SER A 249 3.25 -6.57 -29.94
CA SER A 249 3.42 -5.19 -30.38
C SER A 249 3.99 -4.33 -29.24
N LEU A 250 3.40 -4.41 -28.05
CA LEU A 250 3.88 -3.67 -26.87
C LEU A 250 5.32 -4.06 -26.48
N ARG A 251 5.66 -5.35 -26.58
CA ARG A 251 7.03 -5.84 -26.34
C ARG A 251 8.03 -5.31 -27.34
N SER A 252 7.68 -5.30 -28.63
CA SER A 252 8.53 -4.73 -29.68
C SER A 252 8.73 -3.22 -29.47
N LEU A 253 7.69 -2.48 -29.08
CA LEU A 253 7.78 -1.05 -28.75
C LEU A 253 8.70 -0.81 -27.56
N GLN A 254 8.55 -1.58 -26.48
CA GLN A 254 9.44 -1.49 -25.32
C GLN A 254 10.89 -1.85 -25.64
N ALA A 255 11.11 -2.85 -26.49
CA ALA A 255 12.43 -3.25 -26.94
C ALA A 255 13.11 -2.15 -27.79
N LEU A 256 12.35 -1.44 -28.62
CA LEU A 256 12.85 -0.28 -29.35
C LEU A 256 13.14 0.90 -28.42
N GLN A 257 12.31 1.12 -27.39
CA GLN A 257 12.45 2.24 -26.47
C GLN A 257 13.75 2.14 -25.64
N ARG A 258 14.17 0.94 -25.24
CA ARG A 258 15.40 0.74 -24.44
C ARG A 258 16.70 0.87 -25.24
N ASN A 259 16.62 0.83 -26.57
CA ASN A 259 17.76 0.79 -27.49
C ASN A 259 18.04 2.17 -28.12
N GLU A 260 18.67 2.21 -29.29
CA GLU A 260 18.92 3.42 -30.10
C GLU A 260 17.64 4.10 -30.67
N GLY A 261 16.46 3.68 -30.20
CA GLY A 261 15.18 4.20 -30.64
C GLY A 261 14.74 3.70 -32.02
N LEU A 262 13.72 4.36 -32.56
CA LEU A 262 13.18 4.06 -33.88
C LEU A 262 14.14 4.60 -34.96
N ALA A 263 14.42 3.82 -36.00
CA ALA A 263 15.21 4.33 -37.13
C ALA A 263 14.43 5.44 -37.85
N GLU A 264 15.12 6.50 -38.29
CA GLU A 264 14.54 7.56 -39.13
C GLU A 264 13.68 7.07 -40.32
N PRO A 265 14.06 6.04 -41.10
CA PRO A 265 13.21 5.54 -42.19
C PRO A 265 11.88 4.93 -41.73
N HIS A 266 11.77 4.52 -40.46
CA HIS A 266 10.55 3.95 -39.90
C HIS A 266 9.64 4.99 -39.24
N LEU A 267 10.10 6.24 -39.11
CA LEU A 267 9.30 7.33 -38.53
C LEU A 267 7.97 7.56 -39.25
N PRO A 268 7.89 7.60 -40.60
CA PRO A 268 6.61 7.79 -41.29
C PRO A 268 5.61 6.65 -41.04
N PHE A 269 6.11 5.43 -40.85
CA PHE A 269 5.28 4.27 -40.52
C PHE A 269 4.71 4.36 -39.10
N ALA A 270 5.50 4.86 -38.13
CA ALA A 270 5.01 5.10 -36.77
C ALA A 270 3.87 6.14 -36.73
N LEU A 271 3.91 7.16 -37.60
CA LEU A 271 2.83 8.14 -37.75
C LEU A 271 1.53 7.50 -38.27
N ASP A 272 1.63 6.63 -39.28
CA ASP A 272 0.47 5.87 -39.76
C ASP A 272 -0.12 4.98 -38.65
N CYS A 273 0.75 4.40 -37.81
CA CYS A 273 0.31 3.61 -36.66
C CYS A 273 -0.48 4.44 -35.66
N VAL A 274 -0.05 5.66 -35.32
CA VAL A 274 -0.77 6.55 -34.39
C VAL A 274 -2.22 6.73 -34.84
N LYS A 275 -2.45 7.01 -36.12
CA LYS A 275 -3.79 7.18 -36.70
C LYS A 275 -4.65 5.91 -36.61
N SER A 276 -4.05 4.75 -36.87
CA SER A 276 -4.76 3.47 -36.78
C SER A 276 -5.08 3.08 -35.32
N LEU A 277 -4.15 3.34 -34.39
CA LEU A 277 -4.28 2.93 -32.99
C LEU A 277 -5.21 3.85 -32.20
N SER A 278 -5.26 5.13 -32.52
CA SER A 278 -6.26 6.03 -31.94
C SER A 278 -7.68 5.58 -32.29
N SER A 279 -7.90 5.20 -33.56
CA SER A 279 -9.18 4.64 -34.03
C SER A 279 -9.51 3.29 -33.37
N SER A 280 -8.50 2.43 -33.16
CA SER A 280 -8.67 1.11 -32.54
C SER A 280 -8.75 1.13 -31.00
N ARG A 281 -8.56 2.29 -30.35
CA ARG A 281 -8.51 2.45 -28.87
C ARG A 281 -7.51 1.55 -28.13
N GLN A 282 -6.40 1.18 -28.77
CA GLN A 282 -5.34 0.40 -28.12
C GLN A 282 -4.44 1.29 -27.26
N ARG A 283 -4.92 1.63 -26.05
CA ARG A 283 -4.33 2.63 -25.13
C ARG A 283 -2.83 2.42 -24.86
N ALA A 284 -2.42 1.19 -24.57
CA ALA A 284 -1.05 0.88 -24.19
C ALA A 284 -0.07 0.97 -25.37
N SER A 285 -0.47 0.49 -26.55
CA SER A 285 0.31 0.59 -27.78
C SER A 285 0.47 2.04 -28.22
N LEU A 286 -0.59 2.84 -28.10
CA LEU A 286 -0.57 4.27 -28.42
C LEU A 286 0.48 5.01 -27.58
N LEU A 287 0.42 4.89 -26.25
CA LEU A 287 1.42 5.51 -25.37
C LEU A 287 2.85 5.00 -25.65
N GLY A 288 2.99 3.71 -25.97
CA GLY A 288 4.27 3.12 -26.36
C GLY A 288 4.88 3.80 -27.59
N ILE A 289 4.08 4.09 -28.62
CA ILE A 289 4.55 4.82 -29.80
C ILE A 289 4.91 6.26 -29.47
N PHE A 290 4.12 6.97 -28.67
CA PHE A 290 4.44 8.34 -28.26
C PHE A 290 5.78 8.43 -27.50
N ARG A 291 6.11 7.43 -26.69
CA ARG A 291 7.42 7.31 -26.02
C ARG A 291 8.58 6.97 -26.97
N LEU A 292 8.31 6.36 -28.11
CA LEU A 292 9.32 6.18 -29.16
C LEU A 292 9.52 7.48 -29.94
N LEU A 293 8.43 8.16 -30.27
CA LEU A 293 8.48 9.45 -30.96
C LEU A 293 9.24 10.50 -30.14
N SER A 294 9.13 10.47 -28.81
CA SER A 294 9.86 11.39 -27.93
C SER A 294 11.39 11.24 -27.95
N GLN A 295 11.92 10.18 -28.57
CA GLN A 295 13.38 9.98 -28.72
C GLN A 295 13.95 10.76 -29.92
N HIS A 296 13.10 11.28 -30.79
CA HIS A 296 13.52 12.10 -31.93
C HIS A 296 13.46 13.59 -31.62
N SER A 297 14.35 14.37 -32.25
CA SER A 297 14.33 15.82 -32.19
C SER A 297 13.03 16.39 -32.77
N PRO A 298 12.49 17.49 -32.22
CA PRO A 298 11.22 18.08 -32.66
C PRO A 298 11.21 18.45 -34.14
N GLU A 299 12.32 18.93 -34.70
CA GLU A 299 12.47 19.28 -36.12
C GLU A 299 12.16 18.10 -37.05
N LYS A 300 12.75 16.94 -36.77
CA LYS A 300 12.56 15.71 -37.56
C LYS A 300 11.12 15.18 -37.48
N LEU A 301 10.47 15.34 -36.32
CA LEU A 301 9.05 15.00 -36.17
C LEU A 301 8.18 15.93 -37.02
N ILE A 302 8.45 17.24 -37.00
CA ILE A 302 7.74 18.23 -37.80
C ILE A 302 7.89 17.93 -39.31
N GLU A 303 9.11 17.60 -39.76
CA GLU A 303 9.38 17.22 -41.16
C GLU A 303 8.62 15.96 -41.57
N ALA A 304 8.61 14.92 -40.71
CA ALA A 304 7.90 13.68 -40.98
C ALA A 304 6.37 13.87 -41.01
N GLU A 305 5.82 14.69 -40.12
CA GLU A 305 4.40 15.07 -40.13
C GLU A 305 4.02 15.80 -41.43
N LYS A 306 4.85 16.77 -41.87
CA LYS A 306 4.66 17.47 -43.16
C LYS A 306 4.72 16.52 -44.35
N ALA A 307 5.65 15.55 -44.33
CA ALA A 307 5.82 14.60 -45.42
C ALA A 307 4.63 13.63 -45.58
N ARG A 308 3.91 13.32 -44.48
CA ARG A 308 2.76 12.41 -44.48
C ARG A 308 1.40 13.10 -44.40
N ASP A 309 1.37 14.42 -44.18
CA ASP A 309 0.15 15.20 -43.95
C ASP A 309 -0.69 14.63 -42.78
N ILE A 310 0.01 14.23 -41.70
CA ILE A 310 -0.60 13.69 -40.47
C ILE A 310 -0.14 14.53 -39.29
N SER A 311 -1.09 14.99 -38.47
CA SER A 311 -0.81 15.60 -37.16
C SER A 311 -1.05 14.58 -36.06
N ILE A 312 0.02 14.26 -35.32
CA ILE A 312 0.01 13.27 -34.23
C ILE A 312 -0.97 13.70 -33.13
N VAL A 313 -1.04 14.99 -32.84
CA VAL A 313 -1.91 15.55 -31.80
C VAL A 313 -3.38 15.54 -32.24
N ARG A 314 -3.67 15.86 -33.50
CA ARG A 314 -5.04 15.82 -34.05
C ARG A 314 -5.62 14.40 -34.01
N CYS A 315 -4.78 13.38 -34.18
CA CYS A 315 -5.21 11.98 -34.04
C CYS A 315 -5.67 11.62 -32.62
N LEU A 316 -5.33 12.42 -31.60
CA LEU A 316 -5.74 12.20 -30.21
C LEU A 316 -7.00 12.98 -29.79
N GLN A 317 -7.56 13.82 -30.66
CA GLN A 317 -8.70 14.72 -30.34
C GLN A 317 -9.92 13.96 -29.79
N ASP A 318 -10.16 12.73 -30.27
CA ASP A 318 -11.23 11.85 -29.80
C ASP A 318 -11.06 11.46 -28.32
N LEU A 319 -9.81 11.32 -27.85
CA LEU A 319 -9.51 10.98 -26.45
C LEU A 319 -9.77 12.16 -25.52
N LEU A 320 -9.43 13.38 -25.97
CA LEU A 320 -9.74 14.60 -25.21
C LEU A 320 -11.25 14.80 -25.09
N SER A 321 -12.01 14.45 -26.14
CA SER A 321 -13.48 14.58 -26.17
C SER A 321 -14.22 13.49 -25.37
N SER A 322 -13.53 12.40 -25.00
CA SER A 322 -14.10 11.28 -24.26
C SER A 322 -14.57 11.67 -22.85
N HIS A 323 -15.60 10.98 -22.35
CA HIS A 323 -16.06 11.09 -20.96
C HIS A 323 -15.30 10.15 -20.00
N ASP A 324 -14.49 9.22 -20.51
CA ASP A 324 -13.66 8.32 -19.70
C ASP A 324 -12.43 9.07 -19.17
N THR A 325 -12.24 9.10 -17.86
CA THR A 325 -11.09 9.75 -17.22
C THR A 325 -9.76 9.11 -17.64
N ASN A 326 -9.75 7.82 -17.95
CA ASN A 326 -8.55 7.13 -18.42
C ASN A 326 -8.14 7.59 -19.83
N ASP A 327 -9.10 7.92 -20.69
CA ASP A 327 -8.82 8.44 -22.03
C ASP A 327 -8.25 9.86 -21.94
N GLN A 328 -8.80 10.69 -21.05
CA GLN A 328 -8.30 12.04 -20.78
C GLN A 328 -6.89 12.01 -20.18
N TYR A 329 -6.65 11.11 -19.23
CA TYR A 329 -5.30 10.88 -18.68
C TYR A 329 -4.32 10.39 -19.75
N LEU A 330 -4.74 9.47 -20.62
CA LEU A 330 -3.92 8.98 -21.73
C LEU A 330 -3.58 10.09 -22.72
N TYR A 331 -4.53 10.97 -23.04
CA TYR A 331 -4.31 12.15 -23.88
C TYR A 331 -3.19 13.03 -23.30
N LEU A 332 -3.29 13.39 -22.02
CA LEU A 332 -2.28 14.19 -21.32
C LEU A 332 -0.92 13.47 -21.27
N ALA A 333 -0.92 12.16 -20.99
CA ALA A 333 0.31 11.36 -20.96
C ALA A 333 1.01 11.29 -22.33
N CYS A 334 0.25 11.20 -23.43
CA CYS A 334 0.80 11.22 -24.78
C CYS A 334 1.36 12.60 -25.12
N LEU A 335 0.66 13.68 -24.79
CA LEU A 335 1.15 15.05 -25.01
C LEU A 335 2.43 15.35 -24.22
N LEU A 336 2.51 14.90 -22.96
CA LEU A 336 3.69 15.07 -22.12
C LEU A 336 4.95 14.40 -22.69
N CYS A 337 4.78 13.29 -23.42
CA CYS A 337 5.90 12.63 -24.09
C CYS A 337 6.50 13.51 -25.19
N VAL A 338 5.68 14.28 -25.91
CA VAL A 338 6.13 15.11 -27.03
C VAL A 338 6.64 16.47 -26.54
N ASP A 339 7.65 17.00 -27.20
CA ASP A 339 8.15 18.34 -26.90
C ASP A 339 7.09 19.42 -27.26
N PRO A 340 6.84 20.42 -26.39
CA PRO A 340 5.90 21.51 -26.67
C PRO A 340 6.19 22.26 -27.97
N GLY A 341 7.44 22.33 -28.43
CA GLY A 341 7.80 22.91 -29.73
C GLY A 341 7.08 22.28 -30.92
N VAL A 342 6.66 21.01 -30.79
CA VAL A 342 5.95 20.30 -31.85
C VAL A 342 4.47 20.72 -31.92
N TRP A 343 3.84 21.19 -30.85
CA TRP A 343 2.39 21.36 -30.82
C TRP A 343 1.87 22.65 -30.17
N ALA A 344 2.60 23.21 -29.21
CA ALA A 344 2.24 24.42 -28.46
C ALA A 344 2.54 25.72 -29.23
N GLY A 345 3.19 25.64 -30.39
CA GLY A 345 3.53 26.82 -31.20
C GLY A 345 4.62 27.70 -30.60
N THR A 346 5.53 27.11 -29.81
CA THR A 346 6.68 27.83 -29.20
C THR A 346 7.85 28.02 -30.18
N LEU A 347 7.86 27.33 -31.32
CA LEU A 347 8.86 27.49 -32.38
C LEU A 347 8.34 28.47 -33.45
N GLU A 348 9.20 29.40 -33.89
CA GLU A 348 8.85 30.46 -34.86
C GLU A 348 8.28 29.91 -36.18
N ASP A 349 8.69 28.70 -36.58
CA ASP A 349 8.32 28.06 -37.85
C ASP A 349 7.07 27.16 -37.77
N ARG A 350 6.41 27.04 -36.61
CA ARG A 350 5.21 26.20 -36.44
C ARG A 350 4.11 26.90 -35.63
N PRO A 351 2.92 27.13 -36.21
CA PRO A 351 1.78 27.68 -35.47
C PRO A 351 1.22 26.66 -34.46
N LEU A 352 0.46 27.16 -33.48
CA LEU A 352 -0.26 26.36 -32.50
C LEU A 352 -1.12 25.30 -33.21
N VAL A 353 -0.91 24.02 -32.86
CA VAL A 353 -1.64 22.89 -33.46
C VAL A 353 -3.01 22.70 -32.81
N LEU A 354 -3.09 23.02 -31.51
CA LEU A 354 -4.30 22.92 -30.70
C LEU A 354 -5.29 24.05 -31.03
N GLU A 355 -6.57 23.70 -31.05
CA GLU A 355 -7.66 24.66 -31.20
C GLU A 355 -8.03 25.30 -29.85
N GLY A 356 -8.68 26.47 -29.88
CA GLY A 356 -9.00 27.24 -28.66
C GLY A 356 -9.82 26.44 -27.63
N TRP A 357 -10.77 25.61 -28.09
CA TRP A 357 -11.57 24.77 -27.21
C TRP A 357 -10.76 23.62 -26.58
N GLU A 358 -9.71 23.13 -27.26
CA GLU A 358 -8.82 22.09 -26.72
C GLU A 358 -7.98 22.66 -25.57
N VAL A 359 -7.44 23.87 -25.78
CA VAL A 359 -6.72 24.60 -24.74
C VAL A 359 -7.63 24.91 -23.55
N GLU A 360 -8.85 25.37 -23.81
CA GLU A 360 -9.84 25.63 -22.75
C GLU A 360 -10.12 24.36 -21.94
N LYS A 361 -10.30 23.22 -22.61
CA LYS A 361 -10.54 21.94 -21.95
C LYS A 361 -9.34 21.45 -21.14
N ILE A 362 -8.11 21.64 -21.64
CA ILE A 362 -6.89 21.35 -20.87
C ILE A 362 -6.82 22.25 -19.63
N MET A 363 -7.17 23.53 -19.74
CA MET A 363 -7.21 24.43 -18.57
C MET A 363 -8.29 24.02 -17.55
N GLN A 364 -9.43 23.49 -18.00
CA GLN A 364 -10.46 22.93 -17.10
C GLN A 364 -9.95 21.73 -16.29
N PHE A 365 -8.97 20.97 -16.81
CA PHE A 365 -8.39 19.85 -16.06
C PHE A 365 -7.60 20.25 -14.81
N LEU A 366 -7.21 21.52 -14.68
CA LEU A 366 -6.61 22.04 -13.43
C LEU A 366 -7.58 22.00 -12.25
N GLU A 367 -8.89 22.04 -12.52
CA GLU A 367 -9.96 21.97 -11.53
C GLU A 367 -10.62 20.57 -11.48
N SER A 368 -10.02 19.56 -12.12
CA SER A 368 -10.52 18.18 -12.12
C SER A 368 -10.56 17.60 -10.70
N PRO A 369 -11.56 16.77 -10.34
CA PRO A 369 -11.57 16.05 -9.06
C PRO A 369 -10.43 15.03 -8.95
N ASP A 370 -9.94 14.51 -10.08
CA ASP A 370 -8.86 13.51 -10.13
C ASP A 370 -7.48 14.18 -9.97
N GLU A 371 -6.77 13.83 -8.91
CA GLU A 371 -5.44 14.33 -8.60
C GLU A 371 -4.39 14.02 -9.68
N LEU A 372 -4.47 12.84 -10.31
CA LEU A 372 -3.51 12.44 -11.33
C LEU A 372 -3.66 13.28 -12.59
N ILE A 373 -4.91 13.56 -12.99
CA ILE A 373 -5.21 14.44 -14.14
C ILE A 373 -4.71 15.86 -13.86
N ARG A 374 -4.96 16.39 -12.64
CA ARG A 374 -4.44 17.71 -12.26
C ARG A 374 -2.92 17.76 -12.32
N LYS A 375 -2.22 16.79 -11.71
CA LYS A 375 -0.75 16.72 -11.73
C LYS A 375 -0.20 16.62 -13.14
N MET A 376 -0.80 15.80 -14.00
CA MET A 376 -0.38 15.71 -15.40
C MET A 376 -0.58 17.02 -16.16
N THR A 377 -1.70 17.71 -15.91
CA THR A 377 -1.99 19.01 -16.52
C THR A 377 -1.02 20.09 -16.04
N LEU A 378 -0.72 20.14 -14.73
CA LEU A 378 0.28 21.04 -14.17
C LEU A 378 1.66 20.80 -14.80
N ASN A 379 2.12 19.54 -14.86
CA ASN A 379 3.39 19.19 -15.51
C ASN A 379 3.40 19.58 -16.99
N LEU A 380 2.27 19.43 -17.69
CA LEU A 380 2.16 19.78 -19.11
C LEU A 380 2.33 21.29 -19.30
N LEU A 381 1.62 22.10 -18.50
CA LEU A 381 1.72 23.55 -18.56
C LEU A 381 3.09 24.06 -18.13
N ALA A 382 3.70 23.46 -17.10
CA ALA A 382 5.06 23.78 -16.67
C ALA A 382 6.09 23.55 -17.79
N LYS A 383 5.91 22.50 -18.60
CA LYS A 383 6.77 22.20 -19.75
C LYS A 383 6.62 23.23 -20.87
N ILE A 384 5.45 23.84 -21.02
CA ILE A 384 5.19 24.90 -22.01
C ILE A 384 5.79 26.22 -21.53
N ASP A 385 5.31 26.71 -20.39
CA ASP A 385 5.74 27.97 -19.77
C ASP A 385 5.31 27.99 -18.29
N THR A 386 6.28 28.11 -17.39
CA THR A 386 6.06 28.20 -15.95
C THR A 386 5.33 29.47 -15.53
N ALA A 387 5.36 30.54 -16.35
CA ALA A 387 4.62 31.77 -16.10
C ALA A 387 3.10 31.55 -16.10
N ILE A 388 2.59 30.62 -16.92
CA ILE A 388 1.15 30.28 -16.95
C ILE A 388 0.72 29.75 -15.58
N LEU A 389 1.52 28.88 -14.98
CA LEU A 389 1.23 28.34 -13.65
C LEU A 389 1.37 29.38 -12.54
N ALA A 390 2.35 30.28 -12.63
CA ALA A 390 2.50 31.37 -11.68
C ALA A 390 1.28 32.32 -11.71
N THR A 391 0.79 32.66 -12.90
CA THR A 391 -0.43 33.48 -13.04
C THR A 391 -1.68 32.75 -12.55
N TYR A 392 -1.78 31.45 -12.80
CA TYR A 392 -2.86 30.62 -12.27
C TYR A 392 -2.84 30.56 -10.74
N LEU A 393 -1.67 30.34 -10.13
CA LEU A 393 -1.50 30.34 -8.68
C LEU A 393 -1.91 31.68 -8.08
N ASN A 394 -1.46 32.79 -8.65
CA ASN A 394 -1.84 34.14 -8.19
C ASN A 394 -3.36 34.36 -8.29
N ARG A 395 -3.98 33.95 -9.41
CA ARG A 395 -5.44 34.02 -9.58
C ARG A 395 -6.18 33.23 -8.49
N ILE A 396 -5.68 32.05 -8.12
CA ILE A 396 -6.26 31.27 -7.02
C ILE A 396 -6.11 32.01 -5.69
N MET A 397 -4.92 32.53 -5.39
CA MET A 397 -4.65 33.26 -4.15
C MET A 397 -5.50 34.53 -4.01
N ASP A 398 -5.76 35.23 -5.12
CA ASP A 398 -6.63 36.40 -5.18
C ASP A 398 -8.12 36.03 -5.03
N GLY A 399 -8.50 34.83 -5.48
CA GLY A 399 -9.87 34.31 -5.37
C GLY A 399 -10.29 33.88 -3.95
N LEU A 400 -9.35 33.85 -3.00
CA LEU A 400 -9.63 33.50 -1.60
C LEU A 400 -10.36 34.66 -0.88
N GLY A 401 -11.67 34.50 -0.69
CA GLY A 401 -12.52 35.42 0.07
C GLY A 401 -12.75 34.96 1.52
N PRO A 402 -13.10 35.90 2.42
CA PRO A 402 -13.44 35.56 3.81
C PRO A 402 -14.74 34.73 3.89
N GLY A 403 -14.83 33.83 4.87
CA GLY A 403 -16.03 33.01 5.13
C GLY A 403 -16.14 31.69 4.36
N LEU A 404 -15.06 31.23 3.72
CA LEU A 404 -14.99 29.90 3.10
C LEU A 404 -14.99 28.77 4.15
N ASP A 405 -15.65 27.66 3.83
CA ASP A 405 -15.64 26.46 4.67
C ASP A 405 -14.26 25.79 4.69
N ILE A 406 -13.93 25.12 5.80
CA ILE A 406 -12.65 24.44 6.01
C ILE A 406 -12.39 23.37 4.95
N ALA A 407 -13.42 22.61 4.56
CA ALA A 407 -13.28 21.59 3.52
C ALA A 407 -12.83 22.21 2.19
N THR A 408 -13.40 23.38 1.87
CA THR A 408 -13.04 24.14 0.66
C THR A 408 -11.61 24.68 0.78
N LEU A 409 -11.24 25.26 1.92
CA LEU A 409 -9.86 25.73 2.18
C LEU A 409 -8.82 24.62 2.10
N ASN A 410 -9.12 23.41 2.60
CA ASN A 410 -8.24 22.25 2.47
C ASN A 410 -8.06 21.81 1.01
N ALA A 411 -9.12 21.85 0.20
CA ALA A 411 -9.05 21.57 -1.24
C ALA A 411 -8.20 22.60 -1.99
N TRP A 412 -8.42 23.90 -1.73
CA TRP A 412 -7.61 24.98 -2.32
C TRP A 412 -6.14 24.91 -1.88
N ALA A 413 -5.87 24.66 -0.60
CA ALA A 413 -4.52 24.46 -0.09
C ALA A 413 -3.83 23.30 -0.83
N SER A 414 -4.55 22.19 -1.00
CA SER A 414 -4.05 21.01 -1.73
C SER A 414 -3.69 21.30 -3.18
N LEU A 415 -4.50 22.11 -3.87
CA LEU A 415 -4.29 22.52 -5.27
C LEU A 415 -3.12 23.51 -5.41
N MET A 416 -3.05 24.51 -4.54
CA MET A 416 -1.96 25.49 -4.54
C MET A 416 -0.61 24.82 -4.23
N LEU A 417 -0.58 23.88 -3.29
CA LEU A 417 0.63 23.13 -2.96
C LEU A 417 1.05 22.17 -4.08
N GLU A 418 0.10 21.54 -4.79
CA GLU A 418 0.41 20.79 -6.02
C GLU A 418 1.08 21.71 -7.08
N THR A 419 0.56 22.92 -7.25
CA THR A 419 1.08 23.88 -8.24
C THR A 419 2.49 24.37 -7.86
N VAL A 420 2.70 24.71 -6.58
CA VAL A 420 4.02 25.13 -6.08
C VAL A 420 5.03 24.00 -6.20
N ALA A 421 4.66 22.76 -5.86
CA ALA A 421 5.56 21.61 -5.99
C ALA A 421 6.08 21.42 -7.43
N VAL A 422 5.23 21.66 -8.43
CA VAL A 422 5.62 21.58 -9.85
C VAL A 422 6.50 22.78 -10.24
N LEU A 423 6.15 23.99 -9.80
CA LEU A 423 6.93 25.21 -10.08
C LEU A 423 8.35 25.17 -9.48
N SER A 424 8.49 24.61 -8.29
CA SER A 424 9.78 24.51 -7.60
C SER A 424 10.70 23.43 -8.17
N SER A 425 10.16 22.44 -8.90
CA SER A 425 10.94 21.32 -9.45
C SER A 425 11.83 20.61 -8.39
N GLU A 426 13.15 20.79 -8.46
CA GLU A 426 14.15 20.25 -7.52
C GLU A 426 14.73 21.28 -6.55
N ASP A 427 14.26 22.54 -6.57
CA ASP A 427 14.73 23.59 -5.67
C ASP A 427 13.88 23.65 -4.39
N GLY A 428 14.43 23.10 -3.31
CA GLY A 428 13.79 23.08 -1.99
C GLY A 428 13.57 24.46 -1.38
N GLU A 429 14.42 25.45 -1.69
CA GLU A 429 14.26 26.80 -1.15
C GLU A 429 13.06 27.52 -1.79
N SER A 430 12.93 27.41 -3.11
CA SER A 430 11.78 27.96 -3.84
C SER A 430 10.45 27.33 -3.39
N PHE A 431 10.46 26.02 -3.09
CA PHE A 431 9.30 25.33 -2.53
C PHE A 431 8.92 25.88 -1.16
N ALA A 432 9.91 26.05 -0.27
CA ALA A 432 9.69 26.63 1.05
C ALA A 432 9.11 28.05 0.99
N GLN A 433 9.59 28.88 0.06
CA GLN A 433 9.06 30.23 -0.17
C GLN A 433 7.60 30.21 -0.64
N GLY A 434 7.25 29.32 -1.58
CA GLY A 434 5.87 29.15 -2.04
C GLY A 434 4.94 28.63 -0.94
N VAL A 435 5.40 27.67 -0.13
CA VAL A 435 4.65 27.16 1.04
C VAL A 435 4.38 28.29 2.05
N LYS A 436 5.38 29.13 2.32
CA LYS A 436 5.24 30.28 3.22
C LYS A 436 4.15 31.25 2.74
N GLU A 437 4.16 31.61 1.46
CA GLU A 437 3.20 32.56 0.90
C GLU A 437 1.77 32.00 0.94
N ILE A 438 1.59 30.73 0.55
CA ILE A 438 0.30 30.05 0.60
C ILE A 438 -0.25 30.00 2.03
N LEU A 439 0.57 29.57 3.00
CA LEU A 439 0.12 29.44 4.39
C LEU A 439 -0.17 30.79 5.03
N LYS A 440 0.58 31.83 4.67
CA LYS A 440 0.30 33.20 5.11
C LYS A 440 -1.06 33.67 4.58
N ARG A 441 -1.32 33.52 3.27
CA ARG A 441 -2.57 33.95 2.65
C ARG A 441 -3.78 33.17 3.18
N LEU A 442 -3.65 31.85 3.36
CA LEU A 442 -4.70 31.03 3.97
C LEU A 442 -4.96 31.45 5.42
N GLY A 443 -3.92 31.79 6.17
CA GLY A 443 -4.02 32.28 7.54
C GLY A 443 -4.79 33.60 7.66
N GLU A 444 -4.65 34.51 6.69
CA GLU A 444 -5.40 35.78 6.65
C GLU A 444 -6.91 35.59 6.42
N VAL A 445 -7.29 34.53 5.70
CA VAL A 445 -8.68 34.21 5.36
C VAL A 445 -9.40 33.46 6.48
N LEU A 446 -8.63 32.80 7.35
CA LEU A 446 -9.13 32.02 8.49
C LEU A 446 -9.60 32.94 9.62
N ASP A 447 -10.92 33.00 9.85
CA ASP A 447 -11.52 33.76 10.97
C ASP A 447 -11.07 33.25 12.35
N ARG A 448 -10.60 32.00 12.46
CA ARG A 448 -10.11 31.38 13.70
C ARG A 448 -8.84 30.55 13.45
N PRO A 449 -7.93 30.47 14.42
CA PRO A 449 -6.72 29.66 14.31
C PRO A 449 -7.09 28.16 14.27
N ARG A 450 -7.11 27.59 13.07
CA ARG A 450 -7.35 26.16 12.82
C ARG A 450 -6.24 25.58 11.96
N VAL A 451 -6.00 24.28 12.12
CA VAL A 451 -4.97 23.54 11.37
C VAL A 451 -5.58 22.97 10.09
N LEU A 452 -4.94 23.23 8.96
CA LEU A 452 -5.33 22.66 7.66
C LEU A 452 -4.63 21.32 7.44
N GLN A 453 -5.34 20.22 7.70
CA GLN A 453 -4.77 18.87 7.66
C GLN A 453 -4.16 18.52 6.31
N SER A 454 -4.86 18.79 5.20
CA SER A 454 -4.37 18.45 3.86
C SER A 454 -3.10 19.19 3.50
N ALA A 455 -2.91 20.42 4.01
CA ALA A 455 -1.67 21.16 3.82
C ALA A 455 -0.50 20.52 4.58
N VAL A 456 -0.73 20.14 5.85
CA VAL A 456 0.29 19.45 6.67
C VAL A 456 0.71 18.14 6.00
N GLU A 457 -0.26 17.32 5.61
CA GLU A 457 -0.01 16.01 5.00
C GLU A 457 0.78 16.14 3.69
N LYS A 458 0.34 17.00 2.76
CA LYS A 458 1.01 17.15 1.47
C LYS A 458 2.44 17.67 1.59
N ILE A 459 2.69 18.64 2.47
CA ILE A 459 4.03 19.20 2.65
C ILE A 459 4.96 18.15 3.23
N LEU A 460 4.54 17.43 4.28
CA LEU A 460 5.36 16.40 4.91
C LEU A 460 5.60 15.21 3.98
N LEU A 461 4.59 14.76 3.24
CA LEU A 461 4.74 13.70 2.24
C LEU A 461 5.69 14.11 1.12
N GLN A 462 5.60 15.34 0.62
CA GLN A 462 6.48 15.84 -0.43
C GLN A 462 7.94 15.87 0.04
N ILE A 463 8.20 16.40 1.24
CA ILE A 463 9.56 16.47 1.80
C ILE A 463 10.14 15.06 2.02
N ARG A 464 9.33 14.10 2.48
CA ARG A 464 9.78 12.71 2.68
C ARG A 464 10.00 11.93 1.39
N ALA A 465 9.24 12.23 0.34
CA ALA A 465 9.38 11.58 -0.95
C ALA A 465 10.52 12.15 -1.81
N SER A 466 11.10 13.29 -1.41
CA SER A 466 12.11 14.02 -2.19
C SER A 466 13.55 13.59 -1.87
N THR A 467 14.51 14.11 -2.63
CA THR A 467 15.94 13.86 -2.43
C THR A 467 16.45 14.50 -1.13
N SER A 468 17.51 13.93 -0.54
CA SER A 468 18.09 14.47 0.72
C SER A 468 18.54 15.94 0.59
N ASP A 469 19.04 16.34 -0.58
CA ASP A 469 19.48 17.72 -0.85
C ASP A 469 18.30 18.70 -0.92
N PHE A 470 17.20 18.28 -1.57
CA PHE A 470 15.96 19.04 -1.59
C PHE A 470 15.39 19.20 -0.19
N SER A 471 15.29 18.10 0.57
CA SER A 471 14.67 18.09 1.89
C SER A 471 15.46 18.92 2.89
N SER A 472 16.80 18.82 2.89
CA SER A 472 17.65 19.64 3.76
C SER A 472 17.53 21.14 3.44
N SER A 473 17.56 21.52 2.15
CA SER A 473 17.43 22.92 1.72
C SER A 473 16.05 23.50 2.06
N CYS A 474 14.98 22.75 1.78
CA CYS A 474 13.60 23.12 2.10
C CYS A 474 13.38 23.27 3.61
N VAL A 475 13.79 22.29 4.41
CA VAL A 475 13.61 22.30 5.86
C VAL A 475 14.41 23.43 6.50
N THR A 476 15.64 23.67 6.03
CA THR A 476 16.46 24.79 6.48
C THR A 476 15.76 26.13 6.24
N ALA A 477 15.21 26.35 5.04
CA ALA A 477 14.49 27.58 4.71
C ALA A 477 13.23 27.77 5.57
N LEU A 478 12.44 26.71 5.78
CA LEU A 478 11.23 26.76 6.61
C LEU A 478 11.55 27.03 8.09
N LEU A 479 12.56 26.38 8.66
CA LEU A 479 12.96 26.60 10.06
C LEU A 479 13.65 27.95 10.26
N THR A 480 14.40 28.44 9.27
CA THR A 480 14.95 29.81 9.30
C THR A 480 13.82 30.83 9.35
N TYR A 481 12.78 30.64 8.54
CA TYR A 481 11.60 31.50 8.58
C TYR A 481 10.87 31.46 9.93
N LEU A 482 10.79 30.29 10.58
CA LEU A 482 10.24 30.18 11.94
C LEU A 482 11.00 31.07 12.92
N VAL A 483 12.33 31.02 12.89
CA VAL A 483 13.21 31.80 13.79
C VAL A 483 13.10 33.30 13.50
N GLU A 484 13.13 33.70 12.23
CA GLU A 484 12.97 35.09 11.81
C GLU A 484 11.59 35.67 12.19
N SER A 485 10.56 34.82 12.18
CA SER A 485 9.19 35.21 12.55
C SER A 485 8.95 35.29 14.06
N GLY A 486 9.95 35.04 14.90
CA GLY A 486 9.88 34.99 16.37
C GLY A 486 9.55 36.32 17.08
N GLY A 487 8.97 37.30 16.38
CA GLY A 487 8.52 38.60 16.89
C GLY A 487 7.00 38.70 17.09
N PRO A 488 6.36 39.88 16.90
CA PRO A 488 4.94 40.11 17.18
C PRO A 488 3.95 39.43 16.22
N LEU A 489 4.43 38.76 15.16
CA LEU A 489 3.64 38.09 14.13
C LEU A 489 4.01 36.60 14.10
N LEU A 490 3.55 35.86 15.11
CA LEU A 490 3.77 34.41 15.17
C LEU A 490 3.16 33.71 13.94
N PRO A 491 3.83 32.69 13.38
CA PRO A 491 3.28 31.91 12.28
C PRO A 491 1.95 31.25 12.64
N GLY A 492 1.09 31.06 11.63
CA GLY A 492 -0.20 30.40 11.82
C GLY A 492 -0.09 28.97 12.37
N PRO A 493 -1.18 28.43 12.97
CA PRO A 493 -1.17 27.12 13.63
C PRO A 493 -0.77 25.96 12.71
N THR A 494 -1.18 25.98 11.43
CA THR A 494 -0.78 24.99 10.43
C THR A 494 0.74 24.95 10.23
N PHE A 495 1.37 26.12 10.15
CA PHE A 495 2.82 26.22 9.99
C PHE A 495 3.57 25.70 11.22
N LEU A 496 3.07 25.99 12.43
CA LEU A 496 3.67 25.49 13.66
C LEU A 496 3.65 23.96 13.74
N VAL A 497 2.57 23.31 13.31
CA VAL A 497 2.50 21.84 13.24
C VAL A 497 3.52 21.28 12.25
N ILE A 498 3.62 21.86 11.05
CA ILE A 498 4.62 21.45 10.06
C ILE A 498 6.04 21.61 10.62
N ALA A 499 6.35 22.79 11.15
CA ALA A 499 7.67 23.08 11.71
C ALA A 499 8.00 22.16 12.90
N SER A 500 7.02 21.78 13.72
CA SER A 500 7.22 20.83 14.82
C SER A 500 7.59 19.43 14.32
N ALA A 501 6.91 18.92 13.28
CA ALA A 501 7.20 17.63 12.68
C ALA A 501 8.58 17.62 11.99
N LEU A 502 8.89 18.67 11.22
CA LEU A 502 10.19 18.82 10.57
C LEU A 502 11.33 18.95 11.57
N SER A 503 11.09 19.66 12.68
CA SER A 503 12.07 19.76 13.76
C SER A 503 12.38 18.38 14.30
N VAL A 504 11.40 17.52 14.58
CA VAL A 504 11.68 16.18 15.13
C VAL A 504 12.52 15.30 14.20
N GLU A 505 12.19 15.33 12.91
CA GLU A 505 12.79 14.43 11.91
C GLU A 505 14.18 14.90 11.44
N TYR A 506 14.42 16.22 11.39
CA TYR A 506 15.65 16.80 10.83
C TYR A 506 16.51 17.54 11.87
N VAL A 507 16.36 17.26 13.18
CA VAL A 507 17.29 17.85 14.17
C VAL A 507 18.73 17.41 13.86
N GLY A 508 19.67 18.35 13.83
CA GLY A 508 21.09 18.08 13.65
C GLY A 508 21.55 17.93 12.21
N SER A 509 20.63 17.78 11.24
CA SER A 509 20.93 17.79 9.80
C SER A 509 20.75 19.16 9.14
N VAL A 510 20.21 20.13 9.88
CA VAL A 510 19.85 21.47 9.43
C VAL A 510 20.78 22.52 10.03
N SER A 511 21.02 23.63 9.31
CA SER A 511 21.94 24.70 9.75
C SER A 511 21.38 25.65 10.82
N VAL A 512 20.14 25.44 11.28
CA VAL A 512 19.47 26.27 12.29
C VAL A 512 19.78 25.74 13.68
N ALA A 513 20.16 26.63 14.61
CA ALA A 513 20.48 26.23 15.97
C ALA A 513 19.23 25.72 16.71
N PRO A 514 19.26 24.52 17.34
CA PRO A 514 18.12 23.96 18.08
C PRO A 514 17.59 24.89 19.19
N GLU A 515 18.47 25.68 19.80
CA GLU A 515 18.11 26.63 20.85
C GLU A 515 17.21 27.77 20.35
N GLU A 516 17.37 28.19 19.10
CA GLU A 516 16.57 29.27 18.49
C GLU A 516 15.16 28.77 18.19
N ILE A 517 15.04 27.56 17.65
CA ILE A 517 13.77 26.88 17.41
C ILE A 517 13.01 26.69 18.73
N LEU A 518 13.72 26.25 19.78
CA LEU A 518 13.15 26.01 21.10
C LEU A 518 12.55 27.28 21.73
N LYS A 519 13.21 28.42 21.57
CA LYS A 519 12.71 29.73 22.04
C LYS A 519 11.38 30.09 21.36
N VAL A 520 11.29 29.92 20.05
CA VAL A 520 10.06 30.22 19.29
C VAL A 520 8.92 29.28 19.68
N PHE A 521 9.17 27.96 19.80
CA PHE A 521 8.15 27.01 20.23
C PHE A 521 7.64 27.30 21.65
N CYS A 522 8.50 27.71 22.57
CA CYS A 522 8.08 28.13 23.91
C CYS A 522 7.20 29.39 23.89
N ALA A 523 7.52 30.37 23.04
CA ALA A 523 6.72 31.57 22.88
C ALA A 523 5.32 31.25 22.32
N SER A 524 5.25 30.37 21.31
CA SER A 524 4.00 29.94 20.66
C SER A 524 3.10 29.07 21.54
N LEU A 525 3.67 28.37 22.54
CA LEU A 525 2.93 27.39 23.35
C LEU A 525 1.79 28.02 24.16
N LYS A 526 1.97 29.28 24.61
CA LYS A 526 0.99 30.00 25.43
C LYS A 526 -0.25 30.46 24.64
N THR A 527 -0.11 30.69 23.34
CA THR A 527 -1.16 31.25 22.46
C THR A 527 -1.81 30.20 21.54
N SER A 528 -1.32 28.97 21.57
CA SER A 528 -1.72 27.87 20.67
C SER A 528 -2.92 27.06 21.18
N THR A 529 -3.64 26.41 20.27
CA THR A 529 -4.71 25.44 20.59
C THR A 529 -4.12 24.13 21.13
N PRO A 530 -4.90 23.28 21.84
CA PRO A 530 -4.39 22.03 22.43
C PRO A 530 -3.70 21.10 21.43
N VAL A 531 -4.20 21.03 20.20
CA VAL A 531 -3.64 20.19 19.11
C VAL A 531 -2.24 20.67 18.72
N VAL A 532 -2.07 22.00 18.59
CA VAL A 532 -0.77 22.59 18.28
C VAL A 532 0.16 22.49 19.49
N GLN A 533 -0.37 22.64 20.72
CA GLN A 533 0.41 22.44 21.95
C GLN A 533 0.99 21.02 22.04
N ASP A 534 0.22 19.98 21.72
CA ASP A 534 0.73 18.60 21.72
C ASP A 534 1.89 18.44 20.74
N ALA A 535 1.71 18.88 19.49
CA ALA A 535 2.74 18.82 18.46
C ALA A 535 4.02 19.57 18.86
N LEU A 536 3.87 20.78 19.43
CA LEU A 536 5.00 21.56 19.95
C LEU A 536 5.70 20.87 21.13
N LEU A 537 4.96 20.27 22.07
CA LEU A 537 5.53 19.56 23.22
C LEU A 537 6.31 18.32 22.79
N VAL A 538 5.85 17.61 21.76
CA VAL A 538 6.58 16.48 21.14
C VAL A 538 7.87 16.96 20.48
N ALA A 539 7.84 18.07 19.75
CA ALA A 539 9.05 18.66 19.18
C ALA A 539 10.04 19.13 20.25
N ILE A 540 9.54 19.76 21.32
CA ILE A 540 10.35 20.16 22.48
C ILE A 540 11.03 18.95 23.13
N LEU A 541 10.33 17.82 23.30
CA LEU A 541 10.92 16.58 23.84
C LEU A 541 12.15 16.13 23.03
N ARG A 542 12.09 16.22 21.69
CA ARG A 542 13.21 15.84 20.83
C ARG A 542 14.34 16.87 20.85
N LEU A 543 14.02 18.17 20.86
CA LEU A 543 14.99 19.28 20.85
C LEU A 543 15.76 19.41 22.17
N VAL A 544 15.13 19.11 23.31
CA VAL A 544 15.77 19.11 24.64
C VAL A 544 16.97 18.17 24.71
N ALA A 545 16.99 17.10 23.92
CA ALA A 545 18.13 16.18 23.86
C ALA A 545 19.41 16.86 23.32
N GLU A 546 19.27 17.85 22.44
CA GLU A 546 20.39 18.49 21.72
C GLU A 546 20.75 19.88 22.25
N CYS A 547 20.02 20.41 23.23
CA CYS A 547 20.26 21.73 23.81
C CYS A 547 21.08 21.68 25.11
N ASP A 548 21.74 22.81 25.43
CA ASP A 548 22.51 22.99 26.66
C ASP A 548 21.63 23.31 27.89
N GLU A 549 22.13 23.01 29.09
CA GLU A 549 21.38 23.14 30.36
C GLU A 549 20.86 24.57 30.63
N ALA A 550 21.53 25.59 30.11
CA ALA A 550 21.12 26.99 30.28
C ALA A 550 19.78 27.31 29.60
N ALA A 551 19.54 26.77 28.40
CA ALA A 551 18.27 26.95 27.68
C ALA A 551 17.12 26.22 28.37
N LEU A 552 17.40 25.06 28.98
CA LEU A 552 16.40 24.20 29.63
C LEU A 552 15.71 24.87 30.83
N VAL A 553 16.36 25.80 31.52
CA VAL A 553 15.78 26.53 32.67
C VAL A 553 14.59 27.37 32.22
N SER A 554 14.73 28.11 31.12
CA SER A 554 13.62 28.94 30.58
C SER A 554 12.46 28.09 30.05
N VAL A 555 12.76 26.96 29.42
CA VAL A 555 11.75 26.02 28.89
C VAL A 555 10.93 25.43 30.03
N LYS A 556 11.59 25.03 31.12
CA LYS A 556 10.95 24.45 32.30
C LYS A 556 9.86 25.38 32.86
N GLN A 557 10.17 26.66 33.01
CA GLN A 557 9.22 27.66 33.52
C GLN A 557 7.99 27.80 32.62
N VAL A 558 8.20 27.84 31.29
CA VAL A 558 7.10 27.98 30.33
C VAL A 558 6.21 26.73 30.28
N VAL A 559 6.78 25.54 30.36
CA VAL A 559 6.03 24.27 30.37
C VAL A 559 5.23 24.12 31.67
N GLU A 560 5.78 24.55 32.82
CA GLU A 560 5.07 24.59 34.10
C GLU A 560 3.87 25.56 34.06
N ASP A 561 4.04 26.75 33.47
CA ASP A 561 2.94 27.71 33.28
C ASP A 561 1.79 27.13 32.45
N VAL A 562 2.12 26.40 31.37
CA VAL A 562 1.12 25.80 30.47
C VAL A 562 0.45 24.62 31.15
N GLN A 563 1.19 23.79 31.88
CA GLN A 563 0.64 22.65 32.63
C GLN A 563 -0.46 23.09 33.59
N GLN A 564 -0.32 24.25 34.25
CA GLN A 564 -1.33 24.76 35.17
C GLN A 564 -2.65 25.18 34.49
N ARG A 565 -2.61 25.51 33.19
CA ARG A 565 -3.75 26.04 32.44
C ARG A 565 -4.38 25.02 31.49
N ALA A 566 -3.65 23.96 31.13
CA ALA A 566 -4.05 23.02 30.10
C ALA A 566 -4.95 21.88 30.63
N GLY A 567 -5.65 21.19 29.72
CA GLY A 567 -6.46 20.02 30.04
C GLY A 567 -5.64 18.75 30.37
N PRO A 568 -6.28 17.66 30.82
CA PRO A 568 -5.59 16.48 31.37
C PRO A 568 -4.61 15.81 30.40
N HIS A 569 -4.93 15.79 29.11
CA HIS A 569 -4.05 15.21 28.08
C HIS A 569 -2.74 16.01 27.93
N ILE A 570 -2.83 17.32 27.75
CA ILE A 570 -1.66 18.21 27.64
C ILE A 570 -0.89 18.27 28.96
N GLN A 571 -1.56 18.20 30.11
CA GLN A 571 -0.89 18.08 31.40
C GLN A 571 -0.01 16.83 31.50
N LYS A 572 -0.49 15.69 30.99
CA LYS A 572 0.31 14.44 30.93
C LYS A 572 1.55 14.67 30.06
N ARG A 573 1.42 15.29 28.89
CA ARG A 573 2.54 15.61 28.00
C ARG A 573 3.54 16.59 28.62
N CYS A 574 3.08 17.67 29.23
CA CYS A 574 3.94 18.59 29.99
C CYS A 574 4.70 17.87 31.10
N SER A 575 4.03 16.95 31.82
CA SER A 575 4.69 16.16 32.87
C SER A 575 5.79 15.24 32.31
N GLN A 576 5.60 14.68 31.11
CA GLN A 576 6.62 13.90 30.41
C GLN A 576 7.82 14.79 30.06
N VAL A 577 7.58 15.98 29.49
CA VAL A 577 8.62 16.96 29.15
C VAL A 577 9.44 17.34 30.39
N LEU A 578 8.78 17.72 31.49
CA LEU A 578 9.44 18.12 32.74
C LEU A 578 10.26 16.98 33.35
N ARG A 579 9.78 15.74 33.23
CA ARG A 579 10.52 14.54 33.68
C ARG A 579 11.81 14.34 32.90
N HIS A 580 11.76 14.49 31.57
CA HIS A 580 12.93 14.30 30.71
C HIS A 580 13.90 15.49 30.73
N ILE A 581 13.42 16.71 30.95
CA ILE A 581 14.29 17.86 31.25
C ILE A 581 15.13 17.59 32.52
N SER A 582 14.54 16.93 33.52
CA SER A 582 15.22 16.56 34.76
C SER A 582 16.18 15.36 34.61
N ASP A 583 16.09 14.60 33.50
CA ASP A 583 16.91 13.42 33.17
C ASP A 583 17.52 13.55 31.76
N SER A 584 18.09 14.73 31.47
CA SER A 584 18.75 15.06 30.20
C SER A 584 19.75 13.98 29.70
N PRO A 585 20.64 13.40 30.54
CA PRO A 585 21.58 12.38 30.04
C PRO A 585 20.91 11.05 29.65
N GLY A 586 19.75 10.72 30.23
CA GLY A 586 18.98 9.54 29.85
C GLY A 586 18.32 9.69 28.48
N LEU A 587 17.78 10.88 28.21
CA LEU A 587 17.17 11.22 26.92
C LEU A 587 18.19 11.21 25.77
N ARG A 588 19.39 11.77 26.00
CA ARG A 588 20.50 11.75 25.02
C ARG A 588 20.91 10.33 24.62
N ARG A 589 20.88 9.37 25.55
CA ARG A 589 21.19 7.96 25.25
C ARG A 589 20.11 7.30 24.39
N ILE A 590 18.83 7.55 24.67
CA ILE A 590 17.72 7.00 23.89
C ILE A 590 17.80 7.49 22.43
N VAL A 591 18.05 8.79 22.24
CA VAL A 591 18.21 9.39 20.90
C VAL A 591 19.43 8.80 20.17
N HIS A 592 20.57 8.66 20.85
CA HIS A 592 21.78 8.08 20.24
C HIS A 592 21.64 6.58 19.93
N GLU A 593 20.92 5.81 20.76
CA GLU A 593 20.64 4.40 20.51
C GLU A 593 19.76 4.22 19.26
N LEU A 594 18.73 5.05 19.09
CA LEU A 594 17.84 5.06 17.92
C LEU A 594 18.56 5.46 16.62
N GLY A 595 19.47 6.44 16.67
CA GLY A 595 20.25 6.86 15.49
C GLY A 595 21.33 5.85 15.05
N SER A 596 21.72 4.92 15.92
CA SER A 596 22.81 3.96 15.65
C SER A 596 22.36 2.64 15.00
N GLN A 597 21.07 2.28 15.08
CA GLN A 597 20.59 0.96 14.68
C GLN A 597 20.12 0.90 13.21
N THR A 598 19.77 2.03 12.59
CA THR A 598 19.41 2.11 11.16
C THR A 598 19.41 3.58 10.66
N PRO A 599 19.86 3.89 9.44
CA PRO A 599 19.81 5.25 8.88
C PRO A 599 18.39 5.73 8.47
N SER A 600 17.34 5.04 8.94
CA SER A 600 15.93 5.28 8.57
C SER A 600 14.98 5.24 9.78
N SER A 601 15.53 5.17 11.01
CA SER A 601 14.77 5.04 12.27
C SER A 601 14.45 6.36 12.96
N ASP A 602 14.56 7.52 12.29
CA ASP A 602 14.04 8.81 12.78
C ASP A 602 12.49 8.89 12.69
N GLN A 603 11.80 7.75 12.80
CA GLN A 603 10.36 7.69 12.82
C GLN A 603 9.87 8.03 14.24
N LEU A 604 9.20 9.18 14.35
CA LEU A 604 8.43 9.65 15.52
C LEU A 604 7.73 8.54 16.35
N PRO A 605 7.08 7.50 15.78
CA PRO A 605 6.47 6.39 16.53
C PRO A 605 7.47 5.60 17.38
N GLU A 606 8.62 5.23 16.82
CA GLU A 606 9.61 4.41 17.51
C GLU A 606 10.27 5.21 18.64
N PHE A 607 10.46 6.51 18.42
CA PHE A 607 10.89 7.46 19.44
C PHE A 607 9.87 7.55 20.59
N LEU A 608 8.58 7.76 20.30
CA LEU A 608 7.54 7.83 21.33
C LEU A 608 7.37 6.50 22.08
N GLU A 609 7.42 5.37 21.38
CA GLU A 609 7.35 4.03 22.00
C GLU A 609 8.56 3.77 22.92
N SER A 610 9.75 4.21 22.51
CA SER A 610 10.97 4.09 23.34
C SER A 610 10.91 4.94 24.61
N LEU A 611 10.22 6.09 24.58
CA LEU A 611 9.98 6.95 25.74
C LEU A 611 8.95 6.34 26.71
N GLU A 612 8.03 5.51 26.21
CA GLU A 612 6.96 4.89 27.00
C GLU A 612 7.37 3.54 27.64
N ARG A 613 8.49 2.92 27.20
CA ARG A 613 9.02 1.70 27.84
C ARG A 613 9.47 1.98 29.28
N PRO A 614 8.92 1.30 30.30
CA PRO A 614 9.37 1.46 31.68
C PRO A 614 10.84 1.05 31.81
N LYS A 615 11.66 1.87 32.47
CA LYS A 615 13.06 1.56 32.84
C LYS A 615 13.10 0.21 33.60
N GLN A 616 13.34 -0.90 32.91
CA GLN A 616 13.81 -2.10 33.57
C GLN A 616 15.22 -1.79 34.06
N SER A 617 15.36 -1.72 35.38
CA SER A 617 16.63 -1.62 36.08
C SER A 617 17.54 -2.76 35.66
N GLN A 618 18.49 -2.51 34.75
CA GLN A 618 19.59 -3.43 34.55
C GLN A 618 20.53 -3.40 35.76
N PRO A 619 21.05 -4.56 36.21
CA PRO A 619 21.92 -4.64 37.37
C PRO A 619 23.29 -4.00 37.07
N LYS A 620 23.78 -3.21 38.03
CA LYS A 620 25.07 -2.52 37.99
C LYS A 620 26.21 -3.47 37.61
N ARG A 621 26.80 -3.27 36.43
CA ARG A 621 28.10 -3.86 36.07
C ARG A 621 29.20 -2.93 36.56
N ASN A 622 29.78 -3.28 37.70
CA ASN A 622 31.00 -2.64 38.20
C ASN A 622 32.16 -3.02 37.27
N THR A 623 32.76 -2.03 36.61
CA THR A 623 34.07 -2.15 35.99
C THR A 623 35.14 -1.98 37.08
N SER A 624 35.94 -3.01 37.30
CA SER A 624 37.30 -2.83 37.82
C SER A 624 38.25 -3.72 37.03
N SER A 625 39.15 -3.07 36.32
CA SER A 625 40.37 -3.64 35.73
C SER A 625 41.41 -3.76 36.85
N GLY A 626 42.02 -4.93 36.99
CA GLY A 626 43.12 -5.17 37.91
C GLY A 626 43.76 -6.52 37.63
N TYR A 627 44.98 -6.47 37.08
CA TYR A 627 45.85 -7.58 36.73
C TYR A 627 46.35 -8.39 37.96
N ASN A 628 46.72 -9.64 37.65
CA ASN A 628 47.73 -10.52 38.25
C ASN A 628 47.34 -11.68 39.18
N ASP A 629 47.88 -12.83 38.74
CA ASP A 629 48.05 -14.16 39.33
C ASP A 629 48.41 -14.20 40.83
N THR A 630 47.89 -15.20 41.55
CA THR A 630 48.66 -16.36 42.04
C THR A 630 47.85 -17.27 43.00
N ALA A 631 48.04 -18.59 42.82
CA ALA A 631 48.07 -19.68 43.81
C ALA A 631 46.88 -19.97 44.77
N THR A 632 46.20 -21.09 44.47
CA THR A 632 45.77 -22.21 45.37
C THR A 632 45.38 -21.94 46.83
N SER A 633 44.13 -22.26 47.23
CA SER A 633 43.80 -23.54 47.91
C SER A 633 42.33 -23.68 48.36
N SER A 634 41.82 -24.91 48.18
CA SER A 634 40.88 -25.65 49.04
C SER A 634 39.40 -25.27 49.18
N GLN A 635 38.60 -26.09 48.49
CA GLN A 635 37.51 -26.95 49.01
C GLN A 635 36.03 -26.56 48.79
N LYS A 636 35.45 -27.36 47.88
CA LYS A 636 34.17 -28.09 47.92
C LYS A 636 32.88 -27.30 47.74
N LEU A 637 32.25 -27.51 46.58
CA LEU A 637 30.88 -28.01 46.48
C LEU A 637 30.76 -28.94 45.25
N ARG A 638 30.06 -30.07 45.44
CA ARG A 638 29.87 -31.19 44.50
C ARG A 638 28.72 -30.89 43.55
N TYR A 639 28.85 -31.21 42.25
CA TYR A 639 27.82 -31.88 41.44
C TYR A 639 28.49 -32.44 40.17
N ALA A 640 28.33 -33.75 39.93
CA ALA A 640 28.90 -34.47 38.80
C ALA A 640 27.95 -34.45 37.60
N ALA A 641 28.51 -34.27 36.39
CA ALA A 641 27.81 -34.30 35.12
C ALA A 641 27.42 -35.73 34.72
N TYR A 642 26.28 -35.90 34.04
CA TYR A 642 25.93 -37.16 33.38
C TYR A 642 26.73 -37.33 32.08
N GLU A 643 27.22 -38.56 31.87
CA GLU A 643 28.05 -39.00 30.73
C GLU A 643 27.26 -39.17 29.42
N GLN A 644 27.96 -38.96 28.29
CA GLN A 644 27.50 -39.30 26.95
C GLN A 644 27.51 -40.84 26.74
N PRO A 645 26.47 -41.43 26.12
CA PRO A 645 26.46 -42.87 25.84
C PRO A 645 27.28 -43.23 24.59
N GLN A 646 28.13 -44.25 24.73
CA GLN A 646 28.81 -44.98 23.64
C GLN A 646 28.11 -46.33 23.32
N PRO A 647 28.37 -46.93 22.14
CA PRO A 647 27.47 -47.87 21.45
C PRO A 647 27.66 -49.33 21.88
N MET A 648 26.64 -50.17 21.71
CA MET A 648 26.77 -51.64 21.84
C MET A 648 25.92 -52.45 20.84
N PRO A 649 26.32 -53.72 20.56
CA PRO A 649 26.00 -54.46 19.35
C PRO A 649 25.00 -55.64 19.54
N SER A 650 24.64 -56.22 18.39
CA SER A 650 23.69 -57.32 18.08
C SER A 650 23.56 -58.50 19.05
N LEU A 651 22.31 -58.97 19.21
CA LEU A 651 21.99 -60.38 19.46
C LEU A 651 20.94 -60.90 18.46
N ARG A 652 21.07 -62.20 18.16
CA ARG A 652 20.60 -62.92 16.97
C ARG A 652 19.45 -63.87 17.31
N SER A 653 18.60 -64.11 16.29
CA SER A 653 17.81 -65.33 16.01
C SER A 653 16.41 -65.49 16.63
N ARG A 654 15.40 -65.50 15.77
CA ARG A 654 14.71 -66.75 15.41
C ARG A 654 14.05 -66.67 14.02
N ARG A 655 14.39 -67.63 13.17
CA ARG A 655 13.73 -67.94 11.90
C ARG A 655 12.43 -68.70 12.14
N SER A 656 11.41 -68.41 11.34
CA SER A 656 10.48 -69.41 10.83
C SER A 656 10.20 -69.11 9.34
N SER A 657 10.13 -70.19 8.59
CA SER A 657 10.14 -70.34 7.13
C SER A 657 8.74 -70.29 6.51
N SER A 658 8.62 -69.61 5.34
CA SER A 658 7.98 -69.94 4.04
C SER A 658 6.61 -70.71 3.99
N PRO A 659 5.87 -70.78 2.84
CA PRO A 659 6.21 -70.35 1.48
C PRO A 659 5.08 -69.68 0.62
N SER A 660 5.54 -69.01 -0.44
CA SER A 660 5.09 -69.05 -1.84
C SER A 660 3.62 -69.30 -2.22
N GLY A 661 3.09 -68.41 -3.07
CA GLY A 661 1.94 -68.66 -3.94
C GLY A 661 2.01 -67.76 -5.18
N SER A 662 2.61 -68.25 -6.25
CA SER A 662 2.57 -67.65 -7.59
C SER A 662 1.27 -68.02 -8.30
N VAL A 663 0.58 -67.06 -8.91
CA VAL A 663 -0.34 -67.33 -10.02
C VAL A 663 -0.15 -66.27 -11.11
N ARG A 664 0.02 -66.78 -12.33
CA ARG A 664 0.16 -66.06 -13.60
C ARG A 664 -1.23 -65.72 -14.18
N SER A 665 -1.22 -64.73 -15.09
CA SER A 665 -2.10 -64.54 -16.27
C SER A 665 -3.62 -64.46 -16.05
N ASP A 666 -4.26 -63.37 -16.49
CA ASP A 666 -4.79 -63.32 -17.85
C ASP A 666 -5.25 -61.90 -18.24
N ALA A 667 -5.22 -61.63 -19.54
CA ALA A 667 -5.68 -60.39 -20.17
C ALA A 667 -7.09 -60.57 -20.70
N THR A 668 -8.01 -59.64 -20.44
CA THR A 668 -9.12 -59.31 -21.36
C THR A 668 -9.70 -57.91 -21.08
N SER A 669 -10.08 -57.29 -22.19
CA SER A 669 -10.58 -55.94 -22.44
C SER A 669 -11.69 -55.35 -21.53
N ASP A 670 -11.64 -54.01 -21.46
CA ASP A 670 -12.68 -53.07 -21.92
C ASP A 670 -13.38 -52.16 -20.90
N LYS A 671 -13.40 -50.87 -21.31
CA LYS A 671 -14.23 -49.72 -20.90
C LYS A 671 -13.80 -48.92 -19.66
N VAL A 672 -12.84 -48.01 -19.90
CA VAL A 672 -12.65 -46.79 -19.10
C VAL A 672 -13.64 -45.73 -19.60
N VAL A 673 -14.56 -45.35 -18.72
CA VAL A 673 -15.37 -44.13 -18.83
C VAL A 673 -14.53 -42.99 -18.25
N GLU A 674 -14.09 -42.07 -19.10
CA GLU A 674 -13.48 -40.80 -18.69
C GLU A 674 -14.51 -39.94 -17.95
N ARG A 675 -14.14 -39.48 -16.76
CA ARG A 675 -14.85 -38.41 -16.05
C ARG A 675 -13.85 -37.28 -15.84
N GLN A 676 -13.87 -36.31 -16.77
CA GLN A 676 -13.17 -35.04 -16.63
C GLN A 676 -13.72 -34.28 -15.42
N VAL A 677 -12.84 -33.89 -14.50
CA VAL A 677 -13.12 -32.89 -13.47
C VAL A 677 -12.09 -31.77 -13.64
N SER A 678 -12.62 -30.56 -13.71
CA SER A 678 -12.03 -29.26 -14.02
C SER A 678 -10.81 -28.88 -13.19
N SER A 679 -9.67 -28.68 -13.87
CA SER A 679 -8.39 -28.19 -13.35
C SER A 679 -7.93 -26.91 -14.07
N GLN A 680 -8.86 -26.02 -14.42
CA GLN A 680 -8.57 -24.83 -15.25
C GLN A 680 -8.24 -23.56 -14.43
N GLU A 681 -8.87 -23.32 -13.28
CA GLU A 681 -8.75 -22.02 -12.57
C GLU A 681 -7.35 -21.74 -11.97
N SER A 682 -6.58 -22.77 -11.61
CA SER A 682 -5.23 -22.61 -11.04
C SER A 682 -4.10 -22.57 -12.08
N THR A 683 -4.43 -22.77 -13.37
CA THR A 683 -3.51 -22.53 -14.49
C THR A 683 -3.50 -21.07 -14.92
N GLU A 684 -4.61 -20.36 -14.71
CA GLU A 684 -4.73 -18.94 -15.04
C GLU A 684 -3.84 -18.08 -14.15
N ALA A 685 -3.83 -18.28 -12.82
CA ALA A 685 -2.99 -17.50 -11.90
C ALA A 685 -1.49 -17.59 -12.21
N VAL A 686 -0.98 -18.79 -12.53
CA VAL A 686 0.44 -18.98 -12.91
C VAL A 686 0.72 -18.44 -14.31
N SER A 687 -0.25 -18.56 -15.23
CA SER A 687 -0.13 -17.94 -16.56
C SER A 687 -0.13 -16.42 -16.51
N LEU A 688 -0.87 -15.82 -15.56
CA LEU A 688 -0.91 -14.38 -15.30
C LEU A 688 0.39 -13.90 -14.63
N SER A 689 0.94 -14.64 -13.66
CA SER A 689 2.25 -14.33 -13.10
C SER A 689 3.37 -14.45 -14.14
N LEU A 690 3.35 -15.48 -14.99
CA LEU A 690 4.27 -15.60 -16.12
C LEU A 690 4.08 -14.51 -17.18
N ALA A 691 2.83 -14.07 -17.41
CA ALA A 691 2.54 -12.94 -18.27
C ALA A 691 3.08 -11.63 -17.66
N ALA A 692 2.99 -11.44 -16.34
CA ALA A 692 3.52 -10.29 -15.61
C ALA A 692 5.06 -10.26 -15.51
N VAL A 693 5.72 -11.41 -15.38
CA VAL A 693 7.19 -11.51 -15.53
C VAL A 693 7.60 -11.25 -16.98
N SER A 694 6.87 -11.81 -17.94
CA SER A 694 7.10 -11.51 -19.36
C SER A 694 6.95 -10.00 -19.58
N LEU A 695 5.90 -9.40 -18.98
CA LEU A 695 5.63 -8.00 -18.55
C LEU A 695 6.83 -7.10 -18.21
N GLY A 696 7.94 -7.66 -17.69
CA GLY A 696 8.99 -6.82 -17.09
C GLY A 696 8.44 -5.89 -16.00
N LEU A 697 7.32 -6.27 -15.39
CA LEU A 697 6.75 -5.61 -14.23
C LEU A 697 7.47 -6.20 -13.03
N ASP A 698 8.10 -5.36 -12.21
CA ASP A 698 8.63 -5.79 -10.90
C ASP A 698 7.46 -6.37 -10.10
N LEU A 699 7.51 -7.68 -9.87
CA LEU A 699 6.54 -8.36 -9.02
C LEU A 699 6.85 -8.05 -7.56
N ARG A 700 6.31 -6.94 -7.05
CA ARG A 700 5.73 -7.00 -5.69
C ARG A 700 4.47 -7.86 -5.78
N PRO A 701 4.21 -8.77 -4.82
CA PRO A 701 3.06 -9.66 -4.89
C PRO A 701 1.75 -8.84 -4.98
N PRO A 702 0.78 -9.26 -5.81
CA PRO A 702 -0.50 -8.58 -5.92
C PRO A 702 -1.30 -8.83 -4.64
N ALA A 703 -1.79 -7.75 -4.01
CA ALA A 703 -2.95 -7.85 -3.12
C ALA A 703 -4.10 -8.45 -3.95
N SER A 704 -4.58 -9.61 -3.51
CA SER A 704 -5.63 -10.37 -4.19
C SER A 704 -6.95 -9.60 -4.20
N ARG A 705 -7.59 -9.55 -5.37
CA ARG A 705 -8.93 -8.98 -5.55
C ARG A 705 -9.95 -9.76 -4.74
N LEU A 706 -10.48 -9.16 -3.67
CA LEU A 706 -11.78 -9.48 -3.13
C LEU A 706 -12.86 -8.66 -3.84
N LYS A 707 -14.05 -9.26 -3.94
CA LYS A 707 -15.25 -8.64 -4.52
C LYS A 707 -15.55 -7.31 -3.84
N GLN A 708 -15.84 -6.30 -4.65
CA GLN A 708 -16.38 -5.01 -4.22
C GLN A 708 -17.60 -5.20 -3.31
N PRO A 709 -17.64 -4.45 -2.20
CA PRO A 709 -18.70 -3.49 -2.01
C PRO A 709 -18.10 -2.07 -1.98
N ASN A 710 -18.81 -1.14 -2.62
CA ASN A 710 -18.58 0.32 -2.66
C ASN A 710 -17.54 0.91 -1.68
N SER A 711 -16.44 1.44 -2.21
CA SER A 711 -15.64 2.53 -1.62
C SER A 711 -14.86 3.21 -2.76
N VAL A 712 -14.91 4.53 -2.95
CA VAL A 712 -14.14 5.57 -2.24
C VAL A 712 -12.72 5.08 -1.95
N LEU A 713 -11.77 5.58 -2.74
CA LEU A 713 -10.34 5.32 -2.65
C LEU A 713 -9.79 5.91 -1.34
N GLU A 714 -9.47 5.06 -0.37
CA GLU A 714 -8.54 5.39 0.70
C GLU A 714 -7.11 5.01 0.26
N PRO A 715 -6.12 5.91 0.39
CA PRO A 715 -4.72 5.58 0.18
C PRO A 715 -4.13 4.86 1.41
N ILE A 716 -3.28 3.87 1.10
CA ILE A 716 -2.18 3.27 1.86
C ILE A 716 -1.99 3.80 3.29
N SER A 717 -2.06 2.87 4.26
CA SER A 717 -1.75 3.12 5.68
C SER A 717 -0.34 3.70 5.86
N SER A 718 -0.23 5.02 5.83
CA SER A 718 0.62 5.71 6.77
C SER A 718 0.12 5.33 8.16
N THR A 719 0.98 4.76 9.00
CA THR A 719 0.76 4.77 10.43
C THR A 719 0.28 6.17 10.83
N ASP A 720 -0.91 6.28 11.44
CA ASP A 720 -1.40 7.53 12.01
C ASP A 720 -0.48 7.89 13.19
N LEU A 721 0.49 8.77 12.94
CA LEU A 721 1.55 9.14 13.89
C LEU A 721 1.20 10.31 14.79
N ILE A 722 -0.09 10.60 14.91
CA ILE A 722 -0.67 11.30 16.04
C ILE A 722 -1.90 10.48 16.37
N SER A 723 -1.91 9.80 17.52
CA SER A 723 -3.15 9.27 18.06
C SER A 723 -4.06 10.46 18.35
N LEU A 724 -4.87 10.86 17.37
CA LEU A 724 -6.07 11.66 17.57
C LEU A 724 -7.14 10.76 18.17
N ASP A 725 -6.82 10.13 19.31
CA ASP A 725 -7.85 9.74 20.25
C ASP A 725 -8.49 11.04 20.73
N SER A 726 -9.63 11.35 20.10
CA SER A 726 -10.58 12.41 20.39
C SER A 726 -10.29 13.26 21.64
N PRO A 727 -9.95 14.54 21.42
CA PRO A 727 -10.71 15.58 22.08
C PRO A 727 -11.04 16.70 21.07
N PHE A 728 -11.51 16.34 19.87
CA PHE A 728 -12.29 17.27 19.05
C PHE A 728 -13.76 17.16 19.44
N VAL A 729 -14.07 17.61 20.66
CA VAL A 729 -15.40 18.16 20.89
C VAL A 729 -15.48 19.41 20.02
N THR A 730 -16.26 19.35 18.96
CA THR A 730 -16.82 20.53 18.30
C THR A 730 -17.63 21.29 19.35
N GLU A 731 -16.99 22.22 20.06
CA GLU A 731 -17.71 23.25 20.79
C GLU A 731 -18.43 24.14 19.77
N GLY A 732 -19.75 23.93 19.68
CA GLY A 732 -20.74 24.98 19.47
C GLY A 732 -20.79 25.60 18.08
N THR A 733 -21.27 24.85 17.10
CA THR A 733 -22.27 25.41 16.17
C THR A 733 -23.63 25.00 16.70
N ALA A 734 -24.50 25.98 16.92
CA ALA A 734 -25.81 25.86 17.55
C ALA A 734 -26.48 24.49 17.36
N GLU A 735 -26.73 23.81 18.48
CA GLU A 735 -27.36 22.49 18.55
C GLU A 735 -28.69 22.49 17.79
N GLU A 736 -28.74 21.84 16.63
CA GLU A 736 -29.92 21.02 16.32
C GLU A 736 -29.75 19.74 17.13
N GLU A 737 -30.42 19.66 18.28
CA GLU A 737 -30.46 18.46 19.11
C GLU A 737 -30.79 17.23 18.24
N SER A 738 -29.92 16.22 18.27
CA SER A 738 -30.19 14.97 17.58
C SER A 738 -31.47 14.35 18.16
N VAL A 739 -32.34 13.81 17.31
CA VAL A 739 -33.61 13.17 17.73
C VAL A 739 -33.37 12.08 18.79
N SER A 740 -32.18 11.46 18.78
CA SER A 740 -31.82 10.40 19.72
C SER A 740 -31.50 10.94 21.12
N ASP A 741 -30.81 12.08 21.22
CA ASP A 741 -30.51 12.74 22.50
C ASP A 741 -31.78 13.34 23.13
N GLU A 742 -32.64 13.92 22.30
CA GLU A 742 -33.97 14.40 22.70
C GLU A 742 -34.84 13.23 23.21
N PHE A 743 -34.83 12.10 22.51
CA PHE A 743 -35.54 10.88 22.92
C PHE A 743 -35.06 10.37 24.29
N GLU A 744 -33.75 10.30 24.51
CA GLU A 744 -33.16 9.81 25.77
C GLU A 744 -33.58 10.67 26.96
N ARG A 745 -33.50 12.00 26.80
CA ARG A 745 -33.90 12.95 27.84
C ARG A 745 -35.38 12.82 28.19
N ILE A 746 -36.26 12.72 27.19
CA ILE A 746 -37.72 12.57 27.43
C ILE A 746 -38.03 11.18 28.03
N TRP A 747 -37.36 10.13 27.57
CA TRP A 747 -37.58 8.77 28.06
C TRP A 747 -37.20 8.59 29.54
N ASN A 748 -36.09 9.21 29.96
CA ASN A 748 -35.57 9.12 31.33
C ASN A 748 -36.30 10.03 32.32
N THR A 749 -36.92 11.12 31.84
CA THR A 749 -37.73 12.03 32.69
C THR A 749 -39.13 11.50 32.99
N LEU A 750 -39.66 10.59 32.16
CA LEU A 750 -41.01 10.04 32.33
C LEU A 750 -41.03 8.79 33.25
N PRO A 751 -41.81 8.82 34.36
CA PRO A 751 -41.88 7.70 35.31
C PRO A 751 -42.59 6.47 34.71
N ASP A 752 -42.17 5.27 35.10
CA ASP A 752 -42.66 4.01 34.53
C ASP A 752 -44.16 3.75 34.73
N GLY A 753 -44.79 4.38 35.74
CA GLY A 753 -46.24 4.32 35.98
C GLY A 753 -47.10 5.02 34.91
N GLN A 754 -46.48 5.80 34.01
CA GLN A 754 -47.13 6.48 32.88
C GLN A 754 -46.83 5.78 31.53
N GLY A 755 -46.41 4.51 31.59
CA GLY A 755 -46.09 3.69 30.43
C GLY A 755 -47.24 2.78 29.94
N GLY A 756 -47.05 2.23 28.76
CA GLY A 756 -47.82 1.11 28.22
C GLY A 756 -46.88 0.15 27.49
N ARG A 757 -47.19 -1.14 27.54
CA ARG A 757 -46.49 -2.20 26.80
C ARG A 757 -47.52 -3.10 26.13
N GLY A 758 -47.25 -3.53 24.92
CA GLY A 758 -48.09 -4.48 24.20
C GLY A 758 -47.34 -5.13 23.05
N TRP A 759 -48.00 -6.10 22.44
CA TRP A 759 -47.57 -6.78 21.22
C TRP A 759 -48.50 -6.38 20.07
N CYS A 760 -47.92 -6.23 18.88
CA CYS A 760 -48.66 -6.04 17.64
C CYS A 760 -48.29 -7.17 16.67
N ASP A 761 -49.29 -7.76 16.02
CA ASP A 761 -49.13 -8.86 15.03
C ASP A 761 -48.66 -8.35 13.65
N GLY A 762 -47.84 -7.29 13.61
CA GLY A 762 -47.31 -6.71 12.38
C GLY A 762 -45.91 -6.14 12.56
N SER A 763 -45.16 -6.07 11.45
CA SER A 763 -43.77 -5.63 11.44
C SER A 763 -43.62 -4.18 11.91
N VAL A 764 -42.40 -3.82 12.36
CA VAL A 764 -42.07 -2.47 12.88
C VAL A 764 -42.46 -1.37 11.88
N GLU A 765 -42.34 -1.62 10.57
CA GLU A 765 -42.72 -0.68 9.50
C GLU A 765 -44.22 -0.45 9.38
N VAL A 766 -45.04 -1.49 9.63
CA VAL A 766 -46.51 -1.38 9.61
C VAL A 766 -46.98 -0.55 10.79
N VAL A 767 -46.40 -0.79 11.98
CA VAL A 767 -46.69 -0.02 13.18
C VAL A 767 -46.28 1.45 13.01
N LEU A 768 -45.12 1.71 12.39
CA LEU A 768 -44.66 3.07 12.11
C LEU A 768 -45.61 3.82 11.16
N ARG A 769 -46.08 3.16 10.10
CA ARG A 769 -47.07 3.74 9.17
C ARG A 769 -48.38 4.09 9.87
N ARG A 770 -48.88 3.22 10.76
CA ARG A 770 -50.09 3.50 11.54
C ARG A 770 -49.92 4.72 12.45
N LEU A 771 -48.75 4.89 13.06
CA LEU A 771 -48.44 6.06 13.89
C LEU A 771 -48.33 7.36 13.07
N GLN A 772 -47.87 7.29 11.82
CA GLN A 772 -47.81 8.45 10.91
C GLN A 772 -49.20 8.90 10.42
N CYS A 773 -50.19 8.01 10.40
CA CYS A 773 -51.57 8.31 9.99
C CYS A 773 -52.44 8.92 11.11
N LEU A 774 -51.87 9.22 12.29
CA LEU A 774 -52.61 9.88 13.37
C LEU A 774 -52.78 11.38 13.07
N ASP A 775 -54.03 11.81 12.89
CA ASP A 775 -54.37 13.20 12.61
C ASP A 775 -53.88 14.15 13.72
N GLY A 776 -53.18 15.22 13.33
CA GLY A 776 -52.70 16.27 14.25
C GLY A 776 -51.37 15.98 14.97
N MET A 777 -50.70 14.86 14.69
CA MET A 777 -49.44 14.45 15.32
C MET A 777 -48.25 14.55 14.36
N ARG A 778 -47.14 15.14 14.81
CA ARG A 778 -45.85 15.11 14.12
C ARG A 778 -44.98 13.98 14.70
N VAL A 779 -44.57 13.06 13.82
CA VAL A 779 -43.76 11.89 14.16
C VAL A 779 -42.30 12.14 13.78
N ARG A 780 -41.37 11.97 14.73
CA ARG A 780 -39.91 11.97 14.49
C ARG A 780 -39.35 10.60 14.86
N VAL A 781 -38.43 10.08 14.05
CA VAL A 781 -37.91 8.70 14.19
C VAL A 781 -36.39 8.76 14.27
N ALA A 782 -35.82 8.02 15.23
CA ALA A 782 -34.40 7.72 15.29
C ALA A 782 -34.17 6.23 14.98
N PRO A 783 -33.15 5.89 14.17
CA PRO A 783 -32.92 4.54 13.70
C PRO A 783 -32.39 3.62 14.83
N SER A 784 -32.55 2.31 14.64
CA SER A 784 -32.24 1.28 15.64
C SER A 784 -30.75 1.09 15.95
N HIS A 785 -29.84 1.60 15.12
CA HIS A 785 -28.39 1.50 15.31
C HIS A 785 -27.80 2.64 16.16
N MET A 786 -28.61 3.62 16.57
CA MET A 786 -28.16 4.76 17.39
C MET A 786 -28.37 4.49 18.90
N PRO A 787 -27.54 5.02 19.80
CA PRO A 787 -27.76 4.99 21.26
C PRO A 787 -28.88 5.97 21.68
N PRO A 788 -29.56 5.83 22.84
CA PRO A 788 -29.57 4.71 23.77
C PRO A 788 -30.58 3.66 23.29
N PHE A 789 -30.38 2.36 23.53
CA PHE A 789 -31.23 1.25 23.03
C PHE A 789 -30.95 0.83 21.57
N GLU A 790 -29.73 0.37 21.31
CA GLU A 790 -29.37 -0.30 20.06
C GLU A 790 -30.21 -1.56 19.84
N GLY A 791 -30.69 -1.76 18.61
CA GLY A 791 -31.62 -2.83 18.22
C GLY A 791 -33.10 -2.49 18.37
N GLU A 792 -33.45 -1.24 18.74
CA GLU A 792 -34.85 -0.80 18.85
C GLU A 792 -35.09 0.53 18.14
N LEU A 793 -36.19 0.62 17.36
CA LEU A 793 -36.58 1.86 16.70
C LEU A 793 -37.19 2.82 17.72
N LYS A 794 -36.78 4.09 17.68
CA LYS A 794 -37.18 5.13 18.62
C LYS A 794 -38.05 6.15 17.93
N VAL A 795 -39.25 6.38 18.44
CA VAL A 795 -40.25 7.27 17.83
C VAL A 795 -40.71 8.31 18.85
N ILE A 796 -40.68 9.59 18.48
CA ILE A 796 -41.23 10.70 19.24
C ILE A 796 -42.49 11.22 18.52
N LEU A 797 -43.58 11.33 19.26
CA LEU A 797 -44.86 11.89 18.81
C LEU A 797 -45.07 13.23 19.50
N THR A 798 -45.32 14.28 18.71
CA THR A 798 -45.56 15.64 19.19
C THR A 798 -46.90 16.15 18.65
N GLU A 799 -47.73 16.75 19.49
CA GLU A 799 -48.99 17.37 19.06
C GLU A 799 -48.72 18.73 18.39
N GLY A 800 -49.38 19.03 17.27
CA GLY A 800 -49.10 20.20 16.43
C GLY A 800 -49.49 21.58 17.00
N GLY A 801 -49.99 21.65 18.24
CA GLY A 801 -50.33 22.91 18.95
C GLY A 801 -49.28 23.26 20.00
N GLN A 802 -49.06 24.55 20.27
CA GLN A 802 -47.98 25.10 21.13
C GLN A 802 -47.96 24.66 22.62
N GLY A 803 -48.66 23.59 23.02
CA GLY A 803 -48.59 22.97 24.33
C GLY A 803 -47.95 21.57 24.25
N LYS A 804 -46.72 21.41 24.74
CA LYS A 804 -45.90 20.17 24.66
C LYS A 804 -46.55 18.96 25.37
N ALA A 805 -47.43 18.25 24.69
CA ALA A 805 -47.67 16.82 24.95
C ALA A 805 -46.73 16.00 24.05
N THR A 806 -45.88 15.17 24.67
CA THR A 806 -44.84 14.41 23.96
C THR A 806 -44.96 12.94 24.35
N ALA A 807 -45.25 12.06 23.38
CA ALA A 807 -45.27 10.62 23.59
C ALA A 807 -44.05 9.98 22.93
N VAL A 808 -43.46 9.00 23.60
CA VAL A 808 -42.21 8.36 23.19
C VAL A 808 -42.41 6.85 23.11
N VAL A 809 -42.10 6.25 21.96
CA VAL A 809 -42.33 4.84 21.66
C VAL A 809 -41.01 4.15 21.28
N ARG A 810 -40.78 2.97 21.84
CA ARG A 810 -39.74 2.02 21.44
C ARG A 810 -40.38 0.85 20.74
N LEU A 811 -39.88 0.49 19.55
CA LEU A 811 -40.33 -0.66 18.78
C LEU A 811 -39.18 -1.65 18.65
N ARG A 812 -39.41 -2.90 19.04
CA ARG A 812 -38.46 -4.01 18.88
C ARG A 812 -39.09 -5.06 17.97
N GLU A 813 -38.33 -5.49 16.98
CA GLU A 813 -38.71 -6.56 16.07
C GLU A 813 -38.61 -7.93 16.76
N GLY A 814 -39.65 -8.76 16.63
CA GLY A 814 -39.72 -10.13 17.10
C GLY A 814 -39.42 -11.15 15.99
N GLU A 815 -39.18 -12.40 16.36
CA GLU A 815 -38.78 -13.47 15.42
C GLU A 815 -39.90 -13.86 14.42
N ASP A 816 -41.16 -13.62 14.76
CA ASP A 816 -42.35 -14.02 13.98
C ASP A 816 -43.09 -12.80 13.35
N GLU A 817 -42.36 -11.86 12.74
CA GLU A 817 -42.89 -10.57 12.19
C GLU A 817 -43.75 -9.75 13.16
N SER A 818 -43.70 -10.06 14.46
CA SER A 818 -44.42 -9.35 15.51
C SER A 818 -43.57 -8.20 16.06
N CYS A 819 -44.22 -7.13 16.51
CA CYS A 819 -43.55 -5.96 17.05
C CYS A 819 -43.89 -5.78 18.54
N LEU A 820 -42.86 -5.79 19.39
CA LEU A 820 -42.99 -5.41 20.80
C LEU A 820 -42.86 -3.89 20.91
N TRP A 821 -43.89 -3.23 21.40
CA TRP A 821 -43.87 -1.79 21.62
C TRP A 821 -43.87 -1.41 23.11
N ARG A 822 -43.13 -0.36 23.45
CA ARG A 822 -43.15 0.29 24.77
C ARG A 822 -43.36 1.78 24.59
N LEU A 823 -44.42 2.30 25.18
CA LEU A 823 -44.82 3.70 25.08
C LEU A 823 -44.73 4.37 26.44
N LYS A 824 -44.20 5.59 26.50
CA LYS A 824 -44.32 6.50 27.66
C LYS A 824 -44.93 7.81 27.18
N SER A 825 -45.94 8.32 27.88
CA SER A 825 -46.54 9.62 27.59
C SER A 825 -47.14 10.22 28.86
N PRO A 826 -46.94 11.51 29.16
CA PRO A 826 -47.58 12.18 30.29
C PRO A 826 -49.08 12.38 30.08
N ASP A 827 -49.55 12.46 28.83
CA ASP A 827 -50.96 12.65 28.49
C ASP A 827 -51.70 11.32 28.28
N GLU A 828 -52.85 11.16 28.93
CA GLU A 828 -53.68 9.96 28.87
C GLU A 828 -54.42 9.84 27.53
N SER A 829 -54.81 10.98 26.93
CA SER A 829 -55.53 10.98 25.66
C SER A 829 -54.64 10.51 24.50
N MET A 830 -53.42 11.06 24.42
CA MET A 830 -52.38 10.66 23.47
C MET A 830 -51.95 9.20 23.68
N ARG A 831 -51.87 8.74 24.93
CA ARG A 831 -51.54 7.33 25.23
C ARG A 831 -52.61 6.38 24.73
N ARG A 832 -53.90 6.72 24.82
CA ARG A 832 -54.99 5.88 24.30
C ARG A 832 -54.98 5.86 22.76
N SER A 833 -54.81 6.99 22.09
CA SER A 833 -54.76 7.06 20.63
C SER A 833 -53.56 6.31 20.04
N ALA A 834 -52.37 6.47 20.63
CA ALA A 834 -51.18 5.71 20.21
C ALA A 834 -51.34 4.21 20.48
N LYS A 835 -51.96 3.81 21.60
CA LYS A 835 -52.26 2.39 21.88
C LYS A 835 -53.21 1.79 20.85
N VAL A 836 -54.26 2.51 20.45
CA VAL A 836 -55.21 2.05 19.42
C VAL A 836 -54.54 1.91 18.05
N ALA A 837 -53.59 2.78 17.71
CA ALA A 837 -52.83 2.66 16.46
C ALA A 837 -51.85 1.47 16.45
N MET A 838 -51.38 1.02 17.62
CA MET A 838 -50.39 -0.05 17.78
C MET A 838 -51.00 -1.41 18.20
N SER A 839 -52.29 -1.46 18.53
CA SER A 839 -53.10 -2.68 18.59
C SER A 839 -53.63 -2.99 17.21
#